data_AF-M3HRT1-F1
#
_entry.id   AF-M3HRT1-F1
#
_cell.length_a   1.000
_cell.length_b   1.000
_cell.length_c   1.000
_cell.angle_alpha   90.00
_cell.angle_beta   90.00
_cell.angle_gamma   90.00
#
_symmetry.space_group_name_H-M   'P 1'
#
loop_
_entity.id
_entity.type
_entity.pdbx_description
1 polymer ?
#
loop_
_entity_poly.entity_id
_entity_poly.type
_entity_poly.pdbx_seq_one_letter_code
_entity_poly.pdbx_strand_id
1 'polypeptide(L)'
;MGVNKQQMMQYISNLKMMKSVQFKRLAIGITVLFVLVYPLHFLARNPLESMVDFQYVDPYSDASRLYTSIHKSETNSSVVMFPKNLSFDEDTVRDTFNITEEDTVMQYSGNSSSLTTKQLGESTTRHSIEVFNSVPNAESCEDLKQDVDLMVSDNKIMRQDFEIMIERLQYQLENEEAFAGLTGFFKDKIPLYLKWKVYHLHFYQFAGTSVWLEEYGVHLMISRVIHSLKGKKGDPQVSLLYAQIYNSDWEELTDVELIIPMTQPNGKTTNDEKLKFPRFLPIPFYHNSEFTKERWYGPEDARMLLIENEKGQQEPAIIYNSYQRQISNQTTTLKDNTVVLNFDFYRSMFIAWPFRYQLGKANTDGFVNPEYDDVKFNKVAELKIADQPRNIVEKNWTPMFVEQGYIHMVYEWADLKVLKCNIKNLTTEDGLINYSNCVVAHHDEAQEFSDDDDDEDDNKKKVSKTFSPIRGGTELIPIKHDTRKLWLGFLRAHIDDCGCGKAMYRPNLVILEKHKNQFKVLHLSSYMSLDIPVPGWKTPEIQCAKKDPSALIPNGISSWAYSDNNDQDVLTMSLSVADEHNVLVNIHGLRKVVDELLNGDEVDWDNKVSSDQMKCVIKYSSDFCKAYGEEQESLGLTDSLFSIRR
;
A
#
# COMPACT_ATOMS: atom_id res chain seq x y z
N MET A 1 18.23 -30.38 -75.64
CA MET A 1 17.55 -31.53 -75.01
C MET A 1 18.47 -32.75 -75.13
N GLY A 2 19.08 -33.20 -74.04
CA GLY A 2 19.95 -34.38 -74.10
C GLY A 2 21.06 -34.47 -73.06
N VAL A 3 20.81 -34.21 -71.76
CA VAL A 3 21.75 -34.58 -70.66
C VAL A 3 21.03 -34.89 -69.34
N ASN A 4 19.73 -35.26 -69.31
CA ASN A 4 18.99 -35.37 -68.04
C ASN A 4 18.34 -36.73 -67.74
N LYS A 5 18.69 -37.79 -68.48
CA LYS A 5 18.17 -39.15 -68.21
C LYS A 5 19.14 -40.02 -67.40
N GLN A 6 20.45 -39.80 -67.50
CA GLN A 6 21.45 -40.61 -66.80
C GLN A 6 21.62 -40.22 -65.32
N GLN A 7 21.64 -38.92 -64.98
CA GLN A 7 21.74 -38.48 -63.58
C GLN A 7 20.50 -38.84 -62.74
N MET A 8 19.30 -38.74 -63.33
CA MET A 8 18.05 -39.11 -62.66
C MET A 8 17.95 -40.63 -62.41
N MET A 9 18.43 -41.46 -63.34
CA MET A 9 18.49 -42.92 -63.16
C MET A 9 19.51 -43.33 -62.07
N GLN A 10 20.60 -42.57 -61.90
CA GLN A 10 21.60 -42.82 -60.85
C GLN A 10 21.07 -42.45 -59.46
N TYR A 11 20.24 -41.40 -59.34
CA TYR A 11 19.56 -41.04 -58.09
C TYR A 11 18.49 -42.08 -57.69
N ILE A 12 17.73 -42.59 -58.66
CA ILE A 12 16.71 -43.63 -58.45
C ILE A 12 17.38 -44.99 -58.10
N SER A 13 18.55 -45.28 -58.69
CA SER A 13 19.38 -46.44 -58.33
C SER A 13 19.85 -46.38 -56.87
N ASN A 14 20.32 -45.22 -56.41
CA ASN A 14 20.77 -45.05 -55.02
C ASN A 14 19.63 -45.11 -54.00
N LEU A 15 18.41 -44.67 -54.37
CA LEU A 15 17.20 -44.86 -53.55
C LEU A 15 16.79 -46.34 -53.43
N LYS A 16 17.04 -47.16 -54.45
CA LYS A 16 16.80 -48.62 -54.41
C LYS A 16 17.85 -49.39 -53.58
N MET A 17 18.99 -48.79 -53.25
CA MET A 17 20.07 -49.42 -52.47
C MET A 17 20.06 -49.07 -50.97
N MET A 18 19.13 -48.21 -50.51
CA MET A 18 18.97 -47.97 -49.08
C MET A 18 18.33 -49.19 -48.41
N LYS A 19 19.11 -49.89 -47.56
CA LYS A 19 18.59 -50.95 -46.69
C LYS A 19 17.44 -50.38 -45.83
N SER A 20 16.38 -51.15 -45.58
CA SER A 20 15.12 -50.66 -44.96
C SER A 20 15.33 -49.91 -43.62
N VAL A 21 16.43 -50.18 -42.92
CA VAL A 21 16.84 -49.51 -41.69
C VAL A 21 17.29 -48.05 -41.92
N GLN A 22 18.00 -47.77 -43.02
CA GLN A 22 18.43 -46.40 -43.36
C GLN A 22 17.25 -45.54 -43.81
N PHE A 23 16.32 -46.12 -44.57
CA PHE A 23 15.09 -45.44 -44.96
C PHE A 23 14.20 -45.14 -43.74
N LYS A 24 14.09 -46.08 -42.78
CA LYS A 24 13.39 -45.84 -41.50
C LYS A 24 14.04 -44.71 -40.69
N ARG A 25 15.37 -44.64 -40.61
CA ARG A 25 16.07 -43.56 -39.89
C ARG A 25 15.89 -42.20 -40.56
N LEU A 26 15.92 -42.14 -41.89
CA LEU A 26 15.66 -40.91 -42.63
C LEU A 26 14.21 -40.46 -42.47
N ALA A 27 13.25 -41.38 -42.55
CA ALA A 27 11.83 -41.09 -42.35
C ALA A 27 11.57 -40.60 -40.91
N ILE A 28 12.17 -41.22 -39.89
CA ILE A 28 12.08 -40.76 -38.50
C ILE A 28 12.72 -39.38 -38.36
N GLY A 29 13.89 -39.14 -38.94
CA GLY A 29 14.56 -37.83 -38.91
C GLY A 29 13.73 -36.71 -39.53
N ILE A 30 13.12 -36.96 -40.71
CA ILE A 30 12.24 -36.01 -41.38
C ILE A 30 10.95 -35.80 -40.56
N THR A 31 10.40 -36.85 -39.96
CA THR A 31 9.20 -36.75 -39.11
C THR A 31 9.51 -35.94 -37.85
N VAL A 32 10.62 -36.17 -37.17
CA VAL A 32 11.04 -35.37 -36.00
C VAL A 32 11.27 -33.91 -36.41
N LEU A 33 11.90 -33.66 -37.56
CA LEU A 33 12.11 -32.30 -38.05
C LEU A 33 10.78 -31.57 -38.32
N PHE A 34 9.80 -32.22 -38.96
CA PHE A 34 8.54 -31.58 -39.35
C PHE A 34 7.44 -31.62 -38.28
N VAL A 35 7.47 -32.58 -37.35
CA VAL A 35 6.45 -32.73 -36.30
C VAL A 35 6.88 -32.13 -34.97
N LEU A 36 8.18 -32.07 -34.67
CA LEU A 36 8.66 -31.49 -33.41
C LEU A 36 9.40 -30.18 -33.63
N VAL A 37 10.38 -30.14 -34.54
CA VAL A 37 11.25 -28.96 -34.69
C VAL A 37 10.55 -27.83 -35.45
N TYR A 38 9.87 -28.13 -36.56
CA TYR A 38 9.20 -27.12 -37.37
C TYR A 38 8.03 -26.46 -36.65
N PRO A 39 7.16 -27.15 -35.88
CA PRO A 39 6.11 -26.49 -35.12
C PRO A 39 6.66 -25.64 -33.98
N LEU A 40 7.72 -26.10 -33.29
CA LEU A 40 8.42 -25.27 -32.28
C LEU A 40 9.07 -24.04 -32.91
N HIS A 41 9.70 -24.18 -34.07
CA HIS A 41 10.27 -23.06 -34.82
C HIS A 41 9.18 -22.11 -35.33
N PHE A 42 8.07 -22.65 -35.81
CA PHE A 42 6.92 -21.87 -36.30
C PHE A 42 6.25 -21.13 -35.16
N LEU A 43 6.03 -21.75 -33.99
CA LEU A 43 5.51 -21.13 -32.77
C LEU A 43 6.48 -20.09 -32.19
N ALA A 44 7.80 -20.30 -32.32
CA ALA A 44 8.81 -19.33 -31.90
C ALA A 44 8.89 -18.09 -32.83
N ARG A 45 8.44 -18.20 -34.08
CA ARG A 45 8.44 -17.08 -35.06
C ARG A 45 7.06 -16.47 -35.32
N ASN A 46 5.99 -17.23 -35.09
CA ASN A 46 4.60 -16.84 -35.20
C ASN A 46 3.93 -17.28 -33.89
N PRO A 47 4.07 -16.48 -32.81
CA PRO A 47 3.38 -16.76 -31.56
C PRO A 47 1.87 -16.86 -31.83
N LEU A 48 1.18 -17.66 -31.03
CA LEU A 48 -0.28 -17.86 -31.07
C LEU A 48 -1.03 -16.56 -30.73
N GLU A 49 -0.90 -15.52 -31.55
CA GLU A 49 -1.60 -14.24 -31.42
C GLU A 49 -3.11 -14.38 -31.69
N SER A 50 -3.58 -15.53 -32.19
CA SER A 50 -4.98 -15.71 -32.62
C SER A 50 -5.76 -16.83 -31.94
N MET A 51 -5.23 -17.49 -30.91
CA MET A 51 -5.91 -18.65 -30.29
C MET A 51 -6.06 -18.61 -28.77
N VAL A 52 -5.53 -17.59 -28.11
CA VAL A 52 -5.78 -17.38 -26.69
C VAL A 52 -6.11 -15.90 -26.48
N ASP A 53 -7.38 -15.55 -26.70
CA ASP A 53 -7.95 -14.41 -26.00
C ASP A 53 -7.89 -14.77 -24.51
N PHE A 54 -6.95 -14.17 -23.79
CA PHE A 54 -7.02 -14.15 -22.34
C PHE A 54 -8.22 -13.27 -21.98
N GLN A 55 -9.40 -13.89 -21.90
CA GLN A 55 -10.52 -13.25 -21.22
C GLN A 55 -10.18 -13.21 -19.73
N TYR A 56 -9.70 -12.05 -19.28
CA TYR A 56 -9.83 -11.66 -17.89
C TYR A 56 -11.31 -11.67 -17.54
N VAL A 57 -11.72 -12.63 -16.72
CA VAL A 57 -13.05 -12.64 -16.13
C VAL A 57 -12.96 -11.72 -14.93
N ASP A 58 -13.55 -10.54 -15.04
CA ASP A 58 -13.69 -9.65 -13.91
C ASP A 58 -14.57 -10.34 -12.85
N PRO A 59 -14.08 -10.57 -11.61
CA PRO A 59 -14.88 -11.19 -10.55
C PRO A 59 -16.12 -10.38 -10.16
N TYR A 60 -16.23 -9.13 -10.58
CA TYR A 60 -17.38 -8.26 -10.32
C TYR A 60 -18.34 -8.15 -11.52
N SER A 61 -18.09 -8.88 -12.61
CA SER A 61 -18.91 -8.84 -13.83
C SER A 61 -19.09 -7.43 -14.43
N ASP A 62 -18.14 -6.52 -14.18
CA ASP A 62 -18.20 -5.15 -14.68
C ASP A 62 -17.56 -5.06 -16.07
N ALA A 63 -18.41 -5.04 -17.11
CA ALA A 63 -17.99 -4.91 -18.50
C ALA A 63 -17.25 -3.59 -18.81
N SER A 64 -17.29 -2.59 -17.91
CA SER A 64 -16.51 -1.35 -18.04
C SER A 64 -15.03 -1.53 -17.70
N ARG A 65 -14.66 -2.66 -17.04
CA ARG A 65 -13.29 -3.11 -16.80
C ARG A 65 -12.65 -3.87 -17.96
N LEU A 66 -13.31 -3.96 -19.12
CA LEU A 66 -12.55 -4.15 -20.36
C LEU A 66 -11.40 -3.16 -20.26
N TYR A 67 -10.15 -3.66 -20.26
CA TYR A 67 -8.92 -2.89 -20.30
C TYR A 67 -8.98 -2.02 -21.55
N THR A 68 -9.78 -0.97 -21.46
CA THR A 68 -9.84 0.10 -22.41
C THR A 68 -8.54 0.78 -22.10
N SER A 69 -7.49 0.45 -22.85
CA SER A 69 -6.48 1.45 -23.15
C SER A 69 -7.30 2.66 -23.61
N ILE A 70 -7.64 3.55 -22.67
CA ILE A 70 -8.18 4.84 -23.06
C ILE A 70 -6.98 5.39 -23.79
N HIS A 71 -7.07 5.37 -25.12
CA HIS A 71 -6.16 6.09 -25.98
C HIS A 71 -6.23 7.53 -25.51
N LYS A 72 -5.36 7.87 -24.57
CA LYS A 72 -5.18 9.22 -24.13
C LYS A 72 -4.56 9.91 -25.33
N SER A 73 -5.20 11.00 -25.70
CA SER A 73 -4.92 11.88 -26.83
C SER A 73 -3.48 11.75 -27.35
N GLU A 74 -3.33 11.48 -28.65
CA GLU A 74 -2.07 11.55 -29.42
C GLU A 74 -1.46 12.98 -29.45
N THR A 75 -1.76 13.82 -28.47
CA THR A 75 -1.18 15.14 -28.30
C THR A 75 0.01 15.01 -27.35
N ASN A 76 1.21 15.29 -27.86
CA ASN A 76 2.45 15.40 -27.08
C ASN A 76 2.44 16.50 -25.98
N SER A 77 1.31 17.17 -25.76
CA SER A 77 1.14 18.27 -24.80
C SER A 77 0.87 17.75 -23.38
N SER A 78 1.64 18.24 -22.42
CA SER A 78 1.40 18.02 -20.98
C SER A 78 0.62 19.17 -20.35
N VAL A 79 0.10 18.95 -19.13
CA VAL A 79 -0.53 20.01 -18.33
C VAL A 79 0.42 20.40 -17.20
N VAL A 80 0.81 21.67 -17.14
CA VAL A 80 1.65 22.21 -16.06
C VAL A 80 0.79 23.01 -15.09
N MET A 81 0.67 22.52 -13.85
CA MET A 81 -0.15 23.10 -12.79
C MET A 81 0.68 23.89 -11.79
N PHE A 82 0.27 25.14 -11.60
CA PHE A 82 0.84 26.07 -10.63
C PHE A 82 -0.01 26.18 -9.37
N PRO A 83 0.60 26.32 -8.18
CA PRO A 83 -0.13 26.49 -6.94
C PRO A 83 -0.81 27.86 -6.89
N LYS A 84 -1.95 27.95 -6.18
CA LYS A 84 -2.75 29.17 -6.04
C LYS A 84 -2.00 30.35 -5.41
N ASN A 85 -0.97 30.08 -4.61
CA ASN A 85 -0.20 31.09 -3.88
C ASN A 85 0.99 31.67 -4.67
N LEU A 86 1.29 31.16 -5.87
CA LEU A 86 2.37 31.69 -6.70
C LEU A 86 1.85 32.86 -7.56
N SER A 87 2.67 33.89 -7.75
CA SER A 87 2.38 34.92 -8.76
C SER A 87 2.32 34.26 -10.14
N PHE A 88 1.23 34.47 -10.87
CA PHE A 88 0.99 33.82 -12.15
C PHE A 88 0.72 34.84 -13.24
N ASP A 89 1.59 34.81 -14.25
CA ASP A 89 1.47 35.50 -15.53
C ASP A 89 2.01 34.53 -16.58
N GLU A 90 1.20 34.16 -17.56
CA GLU A 90 1.47 33.00 -18.42
C GLU A 90 2.80 33.15 -19.18
N ASP A 91 3.05 34.32 -19.77
CA ASP A 91 4.30 34.61 -20.49
C ASP A 91 5.51 34.50 -19.54
N THR A 92 5.42 35.13 -18.36
CA THR A 92 6.49 35.10 -17.37
C THR A 92 6.78 33.69 -16.86
N VAL A 93 5.76 32.87 -16.58
CA VAL A 93 5.97 31.51 -16.07
C VAL A 93 6.45 30.56 -17.16
N ARG A 94 5.99 30.71 -18.42
CA ARG A 94 6.51 29.92 -19.53
C ARG A 94 8.01 30.14 -19.72
N ASP A 95 8.44 31.40 -19.69
CA ASP A 95 9.86 31.76 -19.77
C ASP A 95 10.66 31.25 -18.56
N THR A 96 10.13 31.45 -17.34
CA THR A 96 10.84 31.10 -16.10
C THR A 96 11.03 29.59 -15.94
N PHE A 97 10.05 28.79 -16.39
CA PHE A 97 10.02 27.33 -16.18
C PHE A 97 10.35 26.52 -17.44
N ASN A 98 10.71 27.21 -18.54
CA ASN A 98 11.02 26.62 -19.83
C ASN A 98 9.92 25.65 -20.27
N ILE A 99 8.68 26.15 -20.35
CA ILE A 99 7.48 25.39 -20.75
C ILE A 99 7.23 25.61 -22.24
N THR A 100 6.96 24.55 -23.00
CA THR A 100 6.78 24.66 -24.45
C THR A 100 5.41 25.24 -24.81
N GLU A 101 5.27 25.79 -26.02
CA GLU A 101 3.99 26.35 -26.48
C GLU A 101 2.89 25.28 -26.60
N GLU A 102 3.25 24.00 -26.80
CA GLU A 102 2.27 22.92 -26.87
C GLU A 102 1.69 22.56 -25.49
N ASP A 103 2.41 22.84 -24.40
CA ASP A 103 1.97 22.52 -23.05
C ASP A 103 0.88 23.49 -22.56
N THR A 104 -0.14 22.92 -21.92
CA THR A 104 -1.21 23.69 -21.28
C THR A 104 -0.74 24.13 -19.91
N VAL A 105 -0.75 25.44 -19.66
CA VAL A 105 -0.40 26.01 -18.36
C VAL A 105 -1.68 26.41 -17.63
N MET A 106 -1.78 26.02 -16.35
CA MET A 106 -2.93 26.39 -15.52
C MET A 106 -2.49 26.70 -14.08
N GLN A 107 -3.11 27.73 -13.49
CA GLN A 107 -3.06 27.95 -12.05
C GLN A 107 -4.36 27.47 -11.43
N TYR A 108 -4.27 26.75 -10.30
CA TYR A 108 -5.46 26.40 -9.54
C TYR A 108 -6.08 27.65 -8.91
N SER A 109 -7.36 27.88 -9.20
CA SER A 109 -8.13 29.01 -8.67
C SER A 109 -9.42 28.58 -7.96
N GLY A 110 -9.56 27.28 -7.65
CA GLY A 110 -10.74 26.71 -7.00
C GLY A 110 -10.74 26.84 -5.48
N ASN A 111 -11.74 26.24 -4.84
CA ASN A 111 -11.90 26.22 -3.38
C ASN A 111 -10.85 25.30 -2.71
N SER A 112 -10.35 25.67 -1.54
CA SER A 112 -9.52 24.80 -0.69
C SER A 112 -10.20 23.50 -0.25
N SER A 113 -11.52 23.38 -0.33
CA SER A 113 -12.24 22.15 0.01
C SER A 113 -12.11 21.08 -1.07
N SER A 114 -11.91 19.81 -0.66
CA SER A 114 -12.00 18.65 -1.55
C SER A 114 -13.45 18.25 -1.89
N LEU A 115 -14.43 18.82 -1.19
CA LEU A 115 -15.85 18.45 -1.30
C LEU A 115 -16.46 18.94 -2.61
N THR A 116 -17.07 18.02 -3.35
CA THR A 116 -17.79 18.32 -4.59
C THR A 116 -19.31 18.28 -4.39
N THR A 117 -20.06 19.00 -5.24
CA THR A 117 -21.53 18.90 -5.29
C THR A 117 -22.00 17.49 -5.66
N LYS A 118 -21.20 16.76 -6.46
CA LYS A 118 -21.47 15.38 -6.85
C LYS A 118 -21.42 14.45 -5.65
N GLN A 119 -20.39 14.56 -4.79
CA GLN A 119 -20.30 13.80 -3.55
C GLN A 119 -21.49 14.11 -2.63
N LEU A 120 -21.82 15.40 -2.42
CA LEU A 120 -22.95 15.79 -1.56
C LEU A 120 -24.31 15.24 -2.01
N GLY A 121 -24.49 15.01 -3.32
CA GLY A 121 -25.73 14.50 -3.91
C GLY A 121 -25.72 13.00 -4.20
N GLU A 122 -24.67 12.27 -3.80
CA GLU A 122 -24.56 10.84 -4.11
C GLU A 122 -25.51 10.00 -3.26
N SER A 123 -25.89 8.82 -3.77
CA SER A 123 -26.74 7.88 -3.03
C SER A 123 -25.92 7.19 -1.95
N THR A 124 -26.54 7.00 -0.77
CA THR A 124 -25.92 6.31 0.36
C THR A 124 -26.81 5.18 0.86
N THR A 125 -26.18 4.09 1.29
CA THR A 125 -26.79 2.99 2.02
C THR A 125 -26.53 3.12 3.51
N ARG A 126 -27.46 2.63 4.33
CA ARG A 126 -27.33 2.59 5.78
C ARG A 126 -26.57 1.34 6.19
N HIS A 127 -25.49 1.51 6.95
CA HIS A 127 -24.72 0.42 7.55
C HIS A 127 -24.74 0.56 9.07
N SER A 128 -25.39 -0.39 9.74
CA SER A 128 -25.37 -0.46 11.19
C SER A 128 -24.06 -1.09 11.66
N ILE A 129 -23.41 -0.49 12.65
CA ILE A 129 -22.17 -0.98 13.26
C ILE A 129 -22.30 -1.00 14.78
N GLU A 130 -21.65 -1.97 15.42
CA GLU A 130 -21.55 -2.02 16.87
C GLU A 130 -20.30 -1.29 17.36
N VAL A 131 -20.48 -0.28 18.20
CA VAL A 131 -19.40 0.51 18.80
C VAL A 131 -19.39 0.31 20.30
N PHE A 132 -18.21 0.01 20.86
CA PHE A 132 -18.04 -0.25 22.28
C PHE A 132 -17.33 0.93 22.95
N ASN A 133 -17.90 1.45 24.03
CA ASN A 133 -17.25 2.48 24.84
C ASN A 133 -16.25 1.88 25.85
N SER A 134 -15.55 2.73 26.60
CA SER A 134 -14.51 2.33 27.58
C SER A 134 -14.92 2.57 29.04
N VAL A 135 -16.22 2.54 29.33
CA VAL A 135 -16.76 2.73 30.69
C VAL A 135 -16.27 1.58 31.60
N PRO A 136 -15.80 1.88 32.82
CA PRO A 136 -15.31 0.85 33.74
C PRO A 136 -16.44 -0.04 34.30
N ASN A 137 -16.08 -1.25 34.73
CA ASN A 137 -16.96 -2.19 35.45
C ASN A 137 -18.21 -2.66 34.68
N ALA A 138 -18.14 -2.79 33.36
CA ALA A 138 -19.18 -3.48 32.61
C ALA A 138 -19.29 -4.95 33.02
N GLU A 139 -20.50 -5.41 33.31
CA GLU A 139 -20.75 -6.83 33.61
C GLU A 139 -20.84 -7.65 32.33
N SER A 140 -21.20 -7.01 31.22
CA SER A 140 -21.39 -7.62 29.91
C SER A 140 -21.00 -6.69 28.75
N CYS A 141 -20.81 -7.26 27.57
CA CYS A 141 -20.55 -6.46 26.37
C CYS A 141 -21.73 -5.56 25.96
N GLU A 142 -22.95 -5.90 26.34
CA GLU A 142 -24.14 -5.09 26.04
C GLU A 142 -24.13 -3.77 26.83
N ASP A 143 -23.45 -3.72 27.99
CA ASP A 143 -23.32 -2.49 28.79
C ASP A 143 -22.39 -1.46 28.11
N LEU A 144 -21.44 -1.95 27.30
CA LEU A 144 -20.49 -1.11 26.55
C LEU A 144 -20.98 -0.79 25.15
N LYS A 145 -21.90 -1.59 24.62
CA LYS A 145 -22.31 -1.57 23.21
C LYS A 145 -23.28 -0.43 22.93
N GLN A 146 -23.03 0.26 21.81
CA GLN A 146 -23.95 1.19 21.17
C GLN A 146 -24.05 0.81 19.68
N ASP A 147 -25.27 0.64 19.18
CA ASP A 147 -25.53 0.45 17.75
C ASP A 147 -25.64 1.83 17.09
N VAL A 148 -24.81 2.08 16.07
CA VAL A 148 -24.85 3.34 15.30
C VAL A 148 -24.97 3.07 13.81
N ASP A 149 -25.64 3.97 13.11
CA ASP A 149 -25.84 3.89 11.67
C ASP A 149 -24.88 4.84 10.94
N LEU A 150 -24.11 4.29 10.00
CA LEU A 150 -23.31 5.06 9.04
C LEU A 150 -24.04 5.15 7.71
N MET A 151 -24.04 6.33 7.09
CA MET A 151 -24.51 6.51 5.71
C MET A 151 -23.29 6.44 4.79
N VAL A 152 -23.17 5.37 4.00
CA VAL A 152 -21.98 5.09 3.18
C VAL A 152 -22.37 5.05 1.70
N SER A 153 -21.55 5.62 0.82
CA SER A 153 -21.74 5.52 -0.62
C SER A 153 -21.45 4.10 -1.13
N ASP A 154 -21.89 3.80 -2.35
CA ASP A 154 -21.33 2.66 -3.09
C ASP A 154 -19.80 2.79 -3.22
N ASN A 155 -19.11 1.66 -3.32
CA ASN A 155 -17.67 1.65 -3.45
C ASN A 155 -17.21 2.02 -4.86
N LYS A 156 -16.34 3.03 -4.98
CA LYS A 156 -15.68 3.39 -6.23
C LYS A 156 -14.36 2.65 -6.34
N ILE A 157 -14.24 1.78 -7.33
CA ILE A 157 -12.99 1.04 -7.58
C ILE A 157 -12.05 1.93 -8.36
N MET A 158 -10.83 2.11 -7.85
CA MET A 158 -9.81 2.93 -8.47
C MET A 158 -9.19 2.15 -9.62
N ARG A 159 -9.50 2.59 -10.84
CA ARG A 159 -9.00 1.99 -12.06
C ARG A 159 -7.47 2.10 -12.12
N GLN A 160 -6.82 1.00 -12.51
CA GLN A 160 -5.37 0.92 -12.63
C GLN A 160 -4.99 0.92 -14.12
N ASP A 161 -4.24 1.93 -14.55
CA ASP A 161 -3.60 1.92 -15.87
C ASP A 161 -2.19 1.35 -15.77
N PHE A 162 -2.11 0.02 -15.80
CA PHE A 162 -0.83 -0.68 -15.74
C PHE A 162 0.05 -0.40 -16.97
N GLU A 163 -0.50 -0.07 -18.13
CA GLU A 163 0.33 0.20 -19.32
C GLU A 163 1.14 1.48 -19.07
N ILE A 164 0.48 2.59 -18.70
CA ILE A 164 1.13 3.85 -18.34
C ILE A 164 2.09 3.66 -17.16
N MET A 165 1.68 2.93 -16.12
CA MET A 165 2.52 2.69 -14.94
C MET A 165 3.82 1.95 -15.32
N ILE A 166 3.73 0.90 -16.14
CA ILE A 166 4.91 0.10 -16.50
C ILE A 166 5.79 0.82 -17.52
N GLU A 167 5.22 1.60 -18.45
CA GLU A 167 5.99 2.49 -19.32
C GLU A 167 6.76 3.54 -18.51
N ARG A 168 6.10 4.13 -17.50
CA ARG A 168 6.74 5.05 -16.56
C ARG A 168 7.86 4.39 -15.78
N LEU A 169 7.64 3.17 -15.27
CA LEU A 169 8.68 2.41 -14.58
C LEU A 169 9.87 2.14 -15.50
N GLN A 170 9.62 1.72 -16.75
CA GLN A 170 10.67 1.48 -17.74
C GLN A 170 11.49 2.75 -17.97
N TYR A 171 10.82 3.87 -18.21
CA TYR A 171 11.48 5.16 -18.38
C TYR A 171 12.36 5.52 -17.17
N GLN A 172 11.85 5.37 -15.95
CA GLN A 172 12.61 5.69 -14.74
C GLN A 172 13.81 4.76 -14.55
N LEU A 173 13.68 3.46 -14.83
CA LEU A 173 14.79 2.51 -14.78
C LEU A 173 15.93 2.85 -15.77
N GLU A 174 15.57 3.42 -16.92
CA GLU A 174 16.52 3.78 -17.99
C GLU A 174 17.13 5.18 -17.81
N ASN A 175 16.41 6.11 -17.18
CA ASN A 175 16.75 7.55 -17.20
C ASN A 175 16.94 8.19 -15.81
N GLU A 176 16.56 7.52 -14.71
CA GLU A 176 16.73 8.04 -13.34
C GLU A 176 17.73 7.20 -12.54
N GLU A 177 18.82 7.81 -12.09
CA GLU A 177 19.90 7.13 -11.34
C GLU A 177 19.40 6.41 -10.08
N ALA A 178 18.40 6.97 -9.40
CA ALA A 178 17.77 6.38 -8.21
C ALA A 178 17.12 5.01 -8.48
N PHE A 179 16.73 4.74 -9.74
CA PHE A 179 16.05 3.51 -10.15
C PHE A 179 16.98 2.53 -10.85
N ALA A 180 18.13 2.96 -11.38
CA ALA A 180 19.04 2.12 -12.15
C ALA A 180 19.43 0.80 -11.42
N GLY A 181 19.67 0.87 -10.10
CA GLY A 181 19.98 -0.29 -9.25
C GLY A 181 18.84 -1.30 -9.07
N LEU A 182 17.62 -0.98 -9.50
CA LEU A 182 16.44 -1.84 -9.37
C LEU A 182 16.20 -2.75 -10.58
N THR A 183 16.87 -2.51 -11.70
CA THR A 183 16.72 -3.26 -12.97
C THR A 183 16.80 -4.78 -12.79
N GLY A 184 17.71 -5.25 -11.93
CA GLY A 184 17.92 -6.67 -11.65
C GLY A 184 16.69 -7.40 -11.09
N PHE A 185 15.76 -6.71 -10.44
CA PHE A 185 14.51 -7.31 -9.94
C PHE A 185 13.56 -7.76 -11.05
N PHE A 186 13.68 -7.15 -12.24
CA PHE A 186 12.78 -7.39 -13.37
C PHE A 186 13.36 -8.36 -14.40
N LYS A 187 14.67 -8.63 -14.36
CA LYS A 187 15.38 -9.56 -15.27
C LYS A 187 15.06 -9.30 -16.75
N ASP A 188 15.05 -8.02 -17.13
CA ASP A 188 14.76 -7.53 -18.48
C ASP A 188 13.39 -7.94 -19.04
N LYS A 189 12.43 -8.30 -18.17
CA LYS A 189 11.09 -8.73 -18.59
C LYS A 189 10.10 -7.59 -18.82
N ILE A 190 10.38 -6.36 -18.37
CA ILE A 190 9.46 -5.22 -18.55
C ILE A 190 9.06 -5.02 -20.01
N PRO A 191 9.97 -4.97 -20.99
CA PRO A 191 9.60 -4.87 -22.40
C PRO A 191 8.71 -6.01 -22.91
N LEU A 192 8.90 -7.23 -22.36
CA LEU A 192 8.05 -8.38 -22.69
C LEU A 192 6.65 -8.20 -22.08
N TYR A 193 6.56 -7.70 -20.85
CA TYR A 193 5.27 -7.44 -20.19
C TYR A 193 4.44 -6.41 -20.94
N LEU A 194 5.07 -5.34 -21.43
CA LEU A 194 4.43 -4.31 -22.27
C LEU A 194 4.02 -4.89 -23.62
N LYS A 195 4.95 -5.54 -24.34
CA LYS A 195 4.69 -6.11 -25.67
C LYS A 195 3.52 -7.09 -25.68
N TRP A 196 3.43 -7.95 -24.67
CA TRP A 196 2.40 -8.99 -24.58
C TRP A 196 1.19 -8.61 -23.72
N LYS A 197 1.17 -7.39 -23.15
CA LYS A 197 0.13 -6.89 -22.23
C LYS A 197 -0.19 -7.84 -21.06
N VAL A 198 0.85 -8.51 -20.52
CA VAL A 198 0.75 -9.48 -19.41
C VAL A 198 1.19 -8.90 -18.05
N TYR A 199 1.36 -7.58 -17.96
CA TYR A 199 1.81 -6.88 -16.75
C TYR A 199 0.91 -7.14 -15.53
N HIS A 200 -0.40 -7.29 -15.71
CA HIS A 200 -1.37 -7.51 -14.63
C HIS A 200 -1.19 -8.89 -13.96
N LEU A 201 -0.49 -9.81 -14.60
CA LEU A 201 -0.11 -11.10 -14.00
C LEU A 201 1.10 -10.98 -13.08
N HIS A 202 1.89 -9.90 -13.19
CA HIS A 202 3.19 -9.75 -12.53
C HIS A 202 3.25 -8.56 -11.58
N PHE A 203 2.40 -7.56 -11.77
CA PHE A 203 2.30 -6.35 -10.95
C PHE A 203 0.95 -6.29 -10.25
N TYR A 204 0.96 -5.86 -9.00
CA TYR A 204 -0.24 -5.68 -8.19
C TYR A 204 -0.16 -4.32 -7.49
N GLN A 205 -1.19 -3.50 -7.63
CA GLN A 205 -1.27 -2.16 -7.04
C GLN A 205 -2.36 -2.12 -5.97
N PHE A 206 -1.99 -1.86 -4.71
CA PHE A 206 -2.94 -1.81 -3.61
C PHE A 206 -2.40 -0.92 -2.48
N ALA A 207 -3.03 -0.96 -1.31
CA ALA A 207 -2.63 -0.18 -0.14
C ALA A 207 -2.53 1.33 -0.40
N GLY A 208 -3.52 1.87 -1.14
CA GLY A 208 -3.60 3.26 -1.53
C GLY A 208 -3.99 4.20 -0.38
N THR A 209 -3.26 5.30 -0.22
CA THR A 209 -3.53 6.37 0.75
C THR A 209 -3.31 7.72 0.07
N SER A 210 -4.04 8.76 0.49
CA SER A 210 -4.07 10.05 -0.20
C SER A 210 -4.13 11.22 0.77
N VAL A 211 -3.65 12.38 0.31
CA VAL A 211 -3.86 13.69 0.95
C VAL A 211 -4.37 14.69 -0.09
N TRP A 212 -5.20 15.63 0.37
CA TRP A 212 -5.66 16.75 -0.45
C TRP A 212 -4.64 17.89 -0.47
N LEU A 213 -4.07 18.19 -1.62
CA LEU A 213 -3.15 19.31 -1.82
C LEU A 213 -3.97 20.56 -2.21
N GLU A 214 -4.42 21.30 -1.20
CA GLU A 214 -5.33 22.45 -1.39
C GLU A 214 -4.78 23.58 -2.27
N GLU A 215 -3.46 23.68 -2.41
CA GLU A 215 -2.81 24.71 -3.24
C GLU A 215 -2.98 24.39 -4.74
N TYR A 216 -3.22 23.13 -5.08
CA TYR A 216 -3.33 22.62 -6.45
C TYR A 216 -4.74 22.10 -6.77
N GLY A 217 -5.58 21.89 -5.75
CA GLY A 217 -6.93 21.36 -5.92
C GLY A 217 -6.96 19.91 -6.36
N VAL A 218 -6.03 19.09 -5.85
CA VAL A 218 -5.89 17.69 -6.24
C VAL A 218 -5.61 16.78 -5.05
N HIS A 219 -6.03 15.53 -5.17
CA HIS A 219 -5.61 14.45 -4.32
C HIS A 219 -4.26 13.91 -4.81
N LEU A 220 -3.23 13.97 -3.98
CA LEU A 220 -2.02 13.17 -4.17
C LEU A 220 -2.27 11.82 -3.53
N MET A 221 -2.24 10.75 -4.32
CA MET A 221 -2.40 9.39 -3.85
C MET A 221 -1.11 8.60 -4.08
N ILE A 222 -0.66 7.88 -3.07
CA ILE A 222 0.39 6.87 -3.21
C ILE A 222 -0.23 5.48 -3.08
N SER A 223 0.26 4.54 -3.87
CA SER A 223 -0.09 3.12 -3.78
C SER A 223 1.16 2.27 -3.70
N ARG A 224 1.07 1.15 -2.98
CA ARG A 224 2.07 0.10 -3.02
C ARG A 224 1.93 -0.66 -4.33
N VAL A 225 3.03 -0.81 -5.06
CA VAL A 225 3.10 -1.65 -6.26
C VAL A 225 4.13 -2.73 -6.02
N ILE A 226 3.72 -3.98 -6.00
CA ILE A 226 4.63 -5.12 -5.89
C ILE A 226 4.82 -5.78 -7.25
N HIS A 227 6.02 -6.31 -7.47
CA HIS A 227 6.36 -7.10 -8.65
C HIS A 227 6.73 -8.54 -8.25
N SER A 228 6.13 -9.51 -8.94
CA SER A 228 6.45 -10.94 -8.82
C SER A 228 6.84 -11.54 -10.17
N LEU A 229 8.07 -12.02 -10.27
CA LEU A 229 8.60 -12.74 -11.44
C LEU A 229 7.81 -14.01 -11.77
N LYS A 230 7.13 -14.61 -10.79
CA LYS A 230 6.32 -15.83 -10.94
C LYS A 230 4.83 -15.55 -11.10
N GLY A 231 4.43 -14.28 -11.03
CA GLY A 231 3.02 -13.88 -11.01
C GLY A 231 2.26 -14.42 -9.81
N LYS A 232 2.93 -14.44 -8.64
CA LYS A 232 2.34 -14.86 -7.38
C LYS A 232 2.40 -13.69 -6.41
N LYS A 233 1.25 -13.10 -6.10
CA LYS A 233 1.07 -12.00 -5.14
C LYS A 233 1.78 -12.24 -3.79
N GLY A 234 1.78 -13.48 -3.28
CA GLY A 234 2.47 -13.87 -2.05
C GLY A 234 3.97 -14.16 -2.16
N ASP A 235 4.58 -13.99 -3.34
CA ASP A 235 6.03 -14.13 -3.59
C ASP A 235 6.55 -12.91 -4.39
N PRO A 236 6.45 -11.69 -3.83
CA PRO A 236 6.99 -10.49 -4.47
C PRO A 236 8.51 -10.38 -4.29
N GLN A 237 9.20 -9.81 -5.28
CA GLN A 237 10.64 -9.54 -5.19
C GLN A 237 10.95 -8.09 -4.80
N VAL A 238 10.08 -7.15 -5.19
CA VAL A 238 10.25 -5.72 -4.88
C VAL A 238 8.88 -5.08 -4.71
N SER A 239 8.84 -4.06 -3.84
CA SER A 239 7.72 -3.20 -3.53
C SER A 239 8.15 -1.75 -3.75
N LEU A 240 7.37 -0.96 -4.47
CA LEU A 240 7.64 0.44 -4.76
C LEU A 240 6.40 1.29 -4.43
N LEU A 241 6.59 2.60 -4.23
CA LEU A 241 5.48 3.54 -4.09
C LEU A 241 5.24 4.27 -5.41
N TYR A 242 4.04 4.11 -5.93
CA TYR A 242 3.55 4.78 -7.13
C TYR A 242 2.64 5.94 -6.74
N ALA A 243 2.97 7.14 -7.21
CA ALA A 243 2.25 8.37 -6.93
C ALA A 243 1.42 8.79 -8.15
N GLN A 244 0.15 9.08 -7.90
CA GLN A 244 -0.84 9.52 -8.88
C GLN A 244 -1.54 10.78 -8.36
N ILE A 245 -2.04 11.59 -9.27
CA ILE A 245 -2.80 12.80 -8.97
C ILE A 245 -4.23 12.58 -9.44
N TYR A 246 -5.20 12.96 -8.60
CA TYR A 246 -6.62 12.92 -8.95
C TYR A 246 -7.25 14.28 -8.70
N ASN A 247 -8.22 14.66 -9.54
CA ASN A 247 -9.05 15.83 -9.26
C ASN A 247 -10.01 15.55 -8.07
N SER A 248 -10.81 16.55 -7.70
CA SER A 248 -11.81 16.44 -6.63
C SER A 248 -12.90 15.37 -6.87
N ASP A 249 -13.14 14.99 -8.13
CA ASP A 249 -14.08 13.92 -8.51
C ASP A 249 -13.42 12.53 -8.57
N TRP A 250 -12.18 12.41 -8.11
CA TRP A 250 -11.37 11.19 -8.14
C TRP A 250 -11.17 10.65 -9.56
N GLU A 251 -10.96 11.54 -10.52
CA GLU A 251 -10.54 11.22 -11.88
C GLU A 251 -9.03 11.44 -11.99
N GLU A 252 -8.30 10.45 -12.50
CA GLU A 252 -6.85 10.50 -12.56
C GLU A 252 -6.38 11.56 -13.58
N LEU A 253 -5.51 12.45 -13.13
CA LEU A 253 -4.79 13.40 -13.97
C LEU A 253 -3.46 12.75 -14.37
N THR A 254 -3.43 12.23 -15.59
CA THR A 254 -2.26 11.60 -16.20
C THR A 254 -1.46 12.64 -17.01
N ASP A 255 -0.13 12.50 -17.11
CA ASP A 255 0.77 13.44 -17.80
C ASP A 255 0.65 14.90 -17.35
N VAL A 256 0.52 15.07 -16.03
CA VAL A 256 0.46 16.37 -15.37
C VAL A 256 1.80 16.65 -14.67
N GLU A 257 2.28 17.88 -14.75
CA GLU A 257 3.44 18.36 -14.01
C GLU A 257 2.98 19.35 -12.94
N LEU A 258 3.35 19.11 -11.69
CA LEU A 258 3.10 20.06 -10.60
C LEU A 258 4.36 20.88 -10.34
N ILE A 259 4.21 22.20 -10.22
CA ILE A 259 5.27 23.10 -9.77
C ILE A 259 5.32 23.11 -8.25
N ILE A 260 6.26 22.39 -7.66
CA ILE A 260 6.28 22.14 -6.21
C ILE A 260 7.50 22.80 -5.55
N PRO A 261 7.33 23.48 -4.40
CA PRO A 261 8.44 23.86 -3.54
C PRO A 261 9.20 22.62 -3.06
N MET A 262 10.41 22.40 -3.55
CA MET A 262 11.23 21.24 -3.19
C MET A 262 12.47 21.64 -2.39
N THR A 263 12.75 20.91 -1.31
CA THR A 263 13.99 21.09 -0.56
C THR A 263 15.09 20.21 -1.15
N GLN A 264 16.13 20.85 -1.69
CA GLN A 264 17.28 20.18 -2.29
C GLN A 264 18.20 19.58 -1.20
N PRO A 265 19.14 18.68 -1.57
CA PRO A 265 20.03 18.05 -0.58
C PRO A 265 20.91 19.03 0.20
N ASN A 266 21.19 20.21 -0.35
CA ASN A 266 21.90 21.30 0.33
C ASN A 266 21.04 22.06 1.36
N GLY A 267 19.79 21.66 1.57
CA GLY A 267 18.83 22.28 2.48
C GLY A 267 18.12 23.52 1.92
N LYS A 268 18.46 23.97 0.71
CA LYS A 268 17.79 25.10 0.06
C LYS A 268 16.49 24.63 -0.58
N THR A 269 15.39 25.31 -0.25
CA THR A 269 14.13 25.13 -1.00
C THR A 269 14.18 25.93 -2.29
N THR A 270 13.84 25.29 -3.39
CA THR A 270 13.59 25.94 -4.69
C THR A 270 12.09 25.85 -4.99
N ASN A 271 11.53 26.89 -5.62
CA ASN A 271 10.09 26.99 -5.91
C ASN A 271 9.80 26.69 -7.39
N ASP A 272 10.69 25.96 -8.05
CA ASP A 272 10.79 25.85 -9.50
C ASP A 272 10.80 24.41 -10.05
N GLU A 273 10.65 23.40 -9.18
CA GLU A 273 10.78 22.00 -9.58
C GLU A 273 9.49 21.47 -10.22
N LYS A 274 9.64 20.94 -11.45
CA LYS A 274 8.58 20.29 -12.22
C LYS A 274 8.51 18.81 -11.85
N LEU A 275 7.45 18.41 -11.15
CA LEU A 275 7.24 17.02 -10.77
C LEU A 275 6.14 16.39 -11.63
N LYS A 276 6.54 15.53 -12.57
CA LYS A 276 5.63 14.82 -13.47
C LYS A 276 4.92 13.64 -12.79
N PHE A 277 3.61 13.51 -13.05
CA PHE A 277 2.76 12.43 -12.58
C PHE A 277 2.02 11.74 -13.75
N PRO A 278 1.67 10.45 -13.59
CA PRO A 278 2.01 9.61 -12.45
C PRO A 278 3.47 9.13 -12.50
N ARG A 279 4.04 8.75 -11.34
CA ARG A 279 5.45 8.33 -11.22
C ARG A 279 5.72 7.40 -10.05
N PHE A 280 6.77 6.59 -10.12
CA PHE A 280 7.33 5.98 -8.92
C PHE A 280 8.16 7.02 -8.15
N LEU A 281 8.01 7.01 -6.82
CA LEU A 281 8.79 7.86 -5.93
C LEU A 281 10.18 7.23 -5.71
N PRO A 282 11.28 7.98 -5.84
CA PRO A 282 12.64 7.51 -5.56
C PRO A 282 12.88 7.38 -4.04
N ILE A 283 12.09 6.55 -3.37
CA ILE A 283 12.23 6.22 -1.95
C ILE A 283 13.44 5.29 -1.82
N PRO A 284 14.47 5.67 -1.04
CA PRO A 284 15.63 4.82 -0.81
C PRO A 284 15.24 3.63 0.09
N PHE A 285 15.83 2.47 -0.20
CA PHE A 285 15.78 1.28 0.64
C PHE A 285 16.96 0.37 0.33
N TYR A 286 17.37 -0.42 1.32
CA TYR A 286 18.37 -1.46 1.11
C TYR A 286 17.83 -2.53 0.15
N HIS A 287 18.63 -2.91 -0.85
CA HIS A 287 18.27 -3.95 -1.78
C HIS A 287 19.44 -4.76 -2.30
N ASN A 288 19.14 -5.98 -2.75
CA ASN A 288 20.06 -6.81 -3.51
C ASN A 288 19.27 -7.77 -4.41
N SER A 289 19.26 -7.49 -5.72
CA SER A 289 18.50 -8.26 -6.71
C SER A 289 19.06 -9.65 -6.98
N GLU A 290 20.27 -9.98 -6.54
CA GLU A 290 20.84 -11.33 -6.64
C GLU A 290 20.24 -12.28 -5.59
N PHE A 291 19.74 -11.73 -4.47
CA PHE A 291 19.24 -12.50 -3.33
C PHE A 291 17.79 -12.16 -3.02
N THR A 292 16.86 -12.65 -3.84
CA THR A 292 15.42 -12.33 -3.69
C THR A 292 14.60 -13.41 -2.99
N LYS A 293 15.19 -14.53 -2.59
CA LYS A 293 14.47 -15.64 -1.97
C LYS A 293 14.10 -15.27 -0.53
N GLU A 294 12.82 -15.36 -0.18
CA GLU A 294 12.29 -15.08 1.17
C GLU A 294 12.60 -13.65 1.65
N ARG A 295 12.90 -12.73 0.73
CA ARG A 295 13.20 -11.32 1.02
C ARG A 295 12.23 -10.41 0.30
N TRP A 296 11.76 -9.41 1.04
CA TRP A 296 10.73 -8.47 0.62
C TRP A 296 11.39 -7.11 0.60
N TYR A 297 11.73 -6.62 -0.59
CA TYR A 297 12.47 -5.37 -0.73
C TYR A 297 11.54 -4.18 -0.94
N GLY A 298 11.88 -3.05 -0.34
CA GLY A 298 11.17 -1.79 -0.53
C GLY A 298 10.13 -1.44 0.53
N PRO A 299 9.46 -0.29 0.37
CA PRO A 299 8.46 0.21 1.31
C PRO A 299 7.20 -0.66 1.38
N GLU A 300 6.68 -0.85 2.59
CA GLU A 300 5.43 -1.56 2.90
C GLU A 300 4.54 -0.75 3.86
N ASP A 301 3.23 -1.07 3.86
CA ASP A 301 2.20 -0.48 4.73
C ASP A 301 2.27 1.07 4.83
N ALA A 302 2.41 1.75 3.68
CA ALA A 302 2.55 3.19 3.65
C ALA A 302 1.27 3.92 4.13
N ARG A 303 1.45 5.00 4.89
CA ARG A 303 0.43 5.96 5.33
C ARG A 303 0.89 7.36 4.97
N MET A 304 -0.03 8.23 4.57
CA MET A 304 0.29 9.58 4.17
C MET A 304 -0.53 10.60 4.95
N LEU A 305 0.14 11.62 5.44
CA LEU A 305 -0.44 12.74 6.18
C LEU A 305 0.14 14.05 5.64
N LEU A 306 -0.54 15.16 5.86
CA LEU A 306 0.03 16.48 5.65
C LEU A 306 0.74 16.97 6.92
N ILE A 307 1.91 17.58 6.73
CA ILE A 307 2.70 18.20 7.78
C ILE A 307 2.98 19.65 7.45
N GLU A 308 3.09 20.47 8.49
CA GLU A 308 3.57 21.84 8.35
C GLU A 308 5.09 21.87 8.39
N ASN A 309 5.72 22.39 7.34
CA ASN A 309 7.16 22.52 7.23
C ASN A 309 7.69 23.73 8.03
N GLU A 310 9.01 23.96 8.00
CA GLU A 310 9.67 25.04 8.75
C GLU A 310 9.24 26.45 8.30
N LYS A 311 8.54 26.57 7.16
CA LYS A 311 8.01 27.81 6.60
C LYS A 311 6.49 27.97 6.80
N GLY A 312 5.84 27.05 7.52
CA GLY A 312 4.40 27.08 7.72
C GLY A 312 3.57 26.55 6.54
N GLN A 313 4.20 25.91 5.55
CA GLN A 313 3.51 25.35 4.38
C GLN A 313 3.23 23.86 4.58
N GLN A 314 2.06 23.41 4.12
CA GLN A 314 1.70 21.99 4.14
C GLN A 314 2.47 21.21 3.07
N GLU A 315 3.03 20.06 3.45
CA GLU A 315 3.63 19.09 2.53
C GLU A 315 3.27 17.65 2.95
N PRO A 316 3.24 16.68 2.04
CA PRO A 316 3.00 15.29 2.38
C PRO A 316 4.19 14.69 3.15
N ALA A 317 3.88 13.84 4.12
CA ALA A 317 4.82 12.94 4.75
C ALA A 317 4.29 11.50 4.68
N ILE A 318 5.16 10.58 4.30
CA ILE A 318 4.84 9.16 4.14
C ILE A 318 5.50 8.39 5.28
N ILE A 319 4.71 7.71 6.09
CA ILE A 319 5.23 6.77 7.08
C ILE A 319 5.10 5.38 6.47
N TYR A 320 6.13 4.56 6.58
CA TYR A 320 6.14 3.21 6.02
C TYR A 320 7.08 2.34 6.85
N ASN A 321 7.06 1.04 6.59
CA ASN A 321 8.09 0.16 7.10
C ASN A 321 8.87 -0.49 5.95
N SER A 322 10.14 -0.82 6.17
CA SER A 322 10.97 -1.47 5.17
C SER A 322 12.12 -2.22 5.81
N TYR A 323 12.65 -3.21 5.09
CA TYR A 323 13.86 -3.90 5.50
C TYR A 323 15.08 -3.01 5.28
N GLN A 324 15.89 -2.90 6.33
CA GLN A 324 17.23 -2.32 6.30
C GLN A 324 18.23 -3.32 6.87
N ARG A 325 19.52 -2.99 6.75
CA ARG A 325 20.61 -3.72 7.39
C ARG A 325 21.43 -2.79 8.27
N GLN A 326 22.03 -3.35 9.31
CA GLN A 326 22.89 -2.64 10.26
C GLN A 326 24.14 -3.48 10.50
N ILE A 327 25.30 -2.82 10.67
CA ILE A 327 26.57 -3.53 10.93
C ILE A 327 26.50 -4.14 12.33
N SER A 328 26.63 -5.47 12.43
CA SER A 328 26.57 -6.18 13.70
C SER A 328 27.94 -6.41 14.32
N ASN A 329 28.94 -6.77 13.51
CA ASN A 329 30.34 -6.82 13.92
C ASN A 329 31.30 -6.73 12.72
N GLN A 330 32.59 -6.57 13.02
CA GLN A 330 33.67 -6.56 12.03
C GLN A 330 34.65 -7.69 12.33
N THR A 331 34.95 -8.50 11.33
CA THR A 331 35.93 -9.60 11.43
C THR A 331 37.12 -9.31 10.53
N THR A 332 38.29 -9.07 11.13
CA THR A 332 39.53 -8.88 10.39
C THR A 332 40.19 -10.23 10.15
N THR A 333 40.38 -10.61 8.89
CA THR A 333 41.08 -11.85 8.56
C THR A 333 42.58 -11.58 8.41
N LEU A 334 43.40 -12.17 9.29
CA LEU A 334 44.86 -11.95 9.36
C LEU A 334 45.64 -12.35 8.10
N LYS A 335 45.04 -13.11 7.18
CA LYS A 335 45.75 -13.60 5.97
C LYS A 335 45.81 -12.57 4.84
N ASP A 336 44.82 -11.69 4.72
CA ASP A 336 44.66 -10.87 3.51
C ASP A 336 44.41 -9.37 3.80
N ASN A 337 44.50 -8.92 5.07
CA ASN A 337 44.13 -7.56 5.49
C ASN A 337 42.69 -7.15 5.10
N THR A 338 41.82 -8.12 4.81
CA THR A 338 40.41 -7.87 4.47
C THR A 338 39.56 -7.76 5.73
N VAL A 339 38.80 -6.68 5.84
CA VAL A 339 37.76 -6.48 6.86
C VAL A 339 36.44 -7.04 6.33
N VAL A 340 35.88 -8.03 7.01
CA VAL A 340 34.56 -8.59 6.70
C VAL A 340 33.54 -7.96 7.64
N LEU A 341 32.58 -7.23 7.08
CA LEU A 341 31.44 -6.66 7.81
C LEU A 341 30.32 -7.70 7.86
N ASN A 342 29.84 -8.02 9.07
CA ASN A 342 28.62 -8.80 9.23
C ASN A 342 27.43 -7.87 9.47
N PHE A 343 26.25 -8.28 9.00
CA PHE A 343 25.05 -7.45 9.01
C PHE A 343 23.87 -8.17 9.66
N ASP A 344 23.15 -7.43 10.49
CA ASP A 344 21.82 -7.81 10.98
C ASP A 344 20.74 -7.08 10.17
N PHE A 345 19.58 -7.72 10.01
CA PHE A 345 18.47 -7.19 9.22
C PHE A 345 17.27 -6.87 10.11
N TYR A 346 16.69 -5.70 9.90
CA TYR A 346 15.55 -5.21 10.66
C TYR A 346 14.50 -4.67 9.71
N ARG A 347 13.22 -4.96 10.00
CA ARG A 347 12.09 -4.28 9.35
C ARG A 347 11.69 -3.12 10.24
N SER A 348 12.11 -1.92 9.88
CA SER A 348 12.01 -0.71 10.71
C SER A 348 11.00 0.28 10.18
N MET A 349 10.60 1.21 11.03
CA MET A 349 9.72 2.33 10.68
C MET A 349 10.50 3.49 10.08
N PHE A 350 9.97 4.10 9.02
CA PHE A 350 10.56 5.24 8.35
C PHE A 350 9.50 6.32 8.10
N ILE A 351 9.96 7.56 8.07
CA ILE A 351 9.22 8.70 7.52
C ILE A 351 9.96 9.19 6.26
N ALA A 352 9.23 9.48 5.19
CA ALA A 352 9.72 10.05 3.95
C ALA A 352 8.99 11.35 3.63
N TRP A 353 9.70 12.27 2.98
CA TRP A 353 9.15 13.53 2.48
C TRP A 353 9.25 13.57 0.96
N PRO A 354 8.14 13.35 0.22
CA PRO A 354 8.14 13.39 -1.24
C PRO A 354 8.68 14.70 -1.83
N PHE A 355 8.55 15.81 -1.10
CA PHE A 355 8.96 17.15 -1.54
C PHE A 355 10.33 17.59 -0.98
N ARG A 356 11.10 16.64 -0.45
CA ARG A 356 12.47 16.88 0.00
C ARG A 356 13.38 15.81 -0.57
N TYR A 357 14.58 16.21 -0.98
CA TYR A 357 15.61 15.31 -1.48
C TYR A 357 16.77 15.16 -0.49
N GLN A 358 17.43 14.01 -0.57
CA GLN A 358 18.71 13.71 0.05
C GLN A 358 19.68 13.14 -1.00
N LEU A 359 20.97 13.18 -0.70
CA LEU A 359 21.99 12.45 -1.46
C LEU A 359 22.31 11.13 -0.75
N GLY A 360 22.49 10.08 -1.53
CA GLY A 360 22.76 8.74 -1.02
C GLY A 360 21.64 8.15 -0.19
N LYS A 361 21.89 6.93 0.30
CA LYS A 361 20.92 6.11 1.04
C LYS A 361 21.52 5.41 2.26
N ALA A 362 22.54 6.01 2.87
CA ALA A 362 23.23 5.44 4.03
C ALA A 362 22.30 5.18 5.23
N ASN A 363 21.27 6.02 5.39
CA ASN A 363 20.21 5.88 6.38
C ASN A 363 19.31 4.64 6.20
N THR A 364 19.32 4.01 5.03
CA THR A 364 18.62 2.73 4.79
C THR A 364 19.56 1.55 4.60
N ASP A 365 20.78 1.79 4.14
CA ASP A 365 21.81 0.77 3.91
C ASP A 365 22.62 0.43 5.17
N GLY A 366 22.57 1.30 6.19
CA GLY A 366 23.31 1.19 7.45
C GLY A 366 24.76 1.65 7.38
N PHE A 367 25.23 2.09 6.21
CA PHE A 367 26.56 2.64 5.98
C PHE A 367 26.63 3.40 4.65
N VAL A 368 27.70 4.19 4.47
CA VAL A 368 27.96 4.96 3.24
C VAL A 368 28.42 4.04 2.12
N ASN A 369 27.74 4.10 0.96
CA ASN A 369 28.10 3.32 -0.22
C ASN A 369 28.44 4.30 -1.36
N PRO A 370 29.72 4.40 -1.77
CA PRO A 370 30.17 5.31 -2.83
C PRO A 370 29.41 5.19 -4.16
N GLU A 371 28.80 4.04 -4.45
CA GLU A 371 27.95 3.85 -5.62
C GLU A 371 26.73 4.80 -5.64
N TYR A 372 26.23 5.18 -4.46
CA TYR A 372 25.01 5.96 -4.31
C TYR A 372 25.23 7.36 -3.75
N ASP A 373 26.46 7.72 -3.34
CA ASP A 373 26.73 8.96 -2.59
C ASP A 373 26.28 10.23 -3.31
N ASP A 374 26.33 10.24 -4.65
CA ASP A 374 25.91 11.38 -5.48
C ASP A 374 24.47 11.22 -6.06
N VAL A 375 23.78 10.12 -5.74
CA VAL A 375 22.44 9.84 -6.26
C VAL A 375 21.37 10.54 -5.43
N LYS A 376 20.45 11.24 -6.12
CA LYS A 376 19.34 11.96 -5.49
C LYS A 376 18.15 11.05 -5.19
N PHE A 377 17.80 10.93 -3.92
CA PHE A 377 16.63 10.18 -3.43
C PHE A 377 15.66 11.09 -2.68
N ASN A 378 14.40 10.68 -2.51
CA ASN A 378 13.52 11.33 -1.54
C ASN A 378 14.14 11.24 -0.14
N LYS A 379 14.03 12.32 0.64
CA LYS A 379 14.52 12.36 2.01
C LYS A 379 13.74 11.38 2.86
N VAL A 380 14.44 10.55 3.61
CA VAL A 380 13.86 9.63 4.60
C VAL A 380 14.61 9.71 5.92
N ALA A 381 13.93 9.33 7.00
CA ALA A 381 14.53 9.17 8.30
C ALA A 381 13.94 7.94 8.98
N GLU A 382 14.79 7.15 9.61
CA GLU A 382 14.33 6.07 10.48
C GLU A 382 13.64 6.66 11.72
N LEU A 383 12.53 6.06 12.14
CA LEU A 383 11.85 6.35 13.40
C LEU A 383 12.38 5.39 14.47
N LYS A 384 13.46 5.76 15.16
CA LYS A 384 14.18 4.89 16.12
C LYS A 384 13.66 5.11 17.53
N ILE A 385 13.20 4.05 18.18
CA ILE A 385 12.77 4.08 19.59
C ILE A 385 14.01 4.24 20.50
N ALA A 386 13.99 5.27 21.34
CA ALA A 386 15.06 5.60 22.28
C ALA A 386 15.16 4.57 23.40
N ASP A 387 16.38 4.41 23.93
CA ASP A 387 16.68 3.62 25.13
C ASP A 387 16.26 2.14 25.07
N GLN A 388 16.06 1.60 23.86
CA GLN A 388 15.67 0.20 23.64
C GLN A 388 16.44 -0.42 22.46
N PRO A 389 16.72 -1.73 22.50
CA PRO A 389 17.29 -2.43 21.34
C PRO A 389 16.31 -2.44 20.17
N ARG A 390 16.83 -2.49 18.95
CA ARG A 390 16.02 -2.58 17.73
C ARG A 390 15.16 -3.84 17.75
N ASN A 391 13.87 -3.69 17.49
CA ASN A 391 13.00 -4.82 17.21
C ASN A 391 13.29 -5.39 15.81
N ILE A 392 13.25 -6.72 15.67
CA ILE A 392 13.45 -7.38 14.37
C ILE A 392 12.38 -6.93 13.36
N VAL A 393 11.15 -6.71 13.84
CA VAL A 393 10.00 -6.31 13.02
C VAL A 393 9.19 -5.23 13.72
N GLU A 394 9.05 -4.08 13.05
CA GLU A 394 8.17 -2.97 13.42
C GLU A 394 7.16 -2.76 12.29
N LYS A 395 5.89 -3.05 12.56
CA LYS A 395 4.77 -2.93 11.62
C LYS A 395 3.46 -2.71 12.39
N ASN A 396 2.36 -2.47 11.69
CA ASN A 396 1.02 -2.34 12.28
C ASN A 396 0.84 -1.13 13.22
N TRP A 397 1.64 -0.08 13.06
CA TRP A 397 1.50 1.17 13.81
C TRP A 397 0.42 2.09 13.18
N THR A 398 -0.02 3.09 13.93
CA THR A 398 -1.03 4.08 13.49
C THR A 398 -0.52 5.50 13.73
N PRO A 399 -0.23 6.30 12.69
CA PRO A 399 0.35 7.63 12.86
C PRO A 399 -0.74 8.68 13.12
N MET A 400 -0.39 9.73 13.87
CA MET A 400 -1.23 10.89 14.10
C MET A 400 -0.40 12.14 14.44
N PHE A 401 -0.98 13.32 14.24
CA PHE A 401 -0.39 14.59 14.69
C PHE A 401 -1.11 15.12 15.92
N VAL A 402 -0.32 15.40 16.96
CA VAL A 402 -0.80 15.97 18.24
C VAL A 402 -0.24 17.37 18.46
N GLU A 403 0.99 17.63 18.01
CA GLU A 403 1.69 18.91 18.13
C GLU A 403 2.66 19.10 16.95
N GLN A 404 2.95 20.35 16.62
CA GLN A 404 3.85 20.69 15.51
C GLN A 404 5.28 20.17 15.76
N GLY A 405 5.92 19.69 14.70
CA GLY A 405 7.30 19.18 14.74
C GLY A 405 7.48 17.78 15.31
N TYR A 406 6.39 17.12 15.74
CA TYR A 406 6.40 15.75 16.23
C TYR A 406 5.31 14.91 15.57
N ILE A 407 5.67 13.70 15.17
CA ILE A 407 4.69 12.68 14.82
C ILE A 407 4.45 11.77 16.03
N HIS A 408 3.19 11.47 16.31
CA HIS A 408 2.81 10.48 17.31
C HIS A 408 2.39 9.20 16.61
N MET A 409 2.67 8.06 17.23
CA MET A 409 2.30 6.77 16.66
C MET A 409 1.72 5.88 17.74
N VAL A 410 0.49 5.40 17.55
CA VAL A 410 0.01 4.26 18.33
C VAL A 410 0.79 3.05 17.84
N TYR A 411 1.73 2.61 18.67
CA TYR A 411 2.63 1.50 18.39
C TYR A 411 1.99 0.16 18.74
N GLU A 412 1.21 0.10 19.81
CA GLU A 412 0.44 -1.08 20.25
C GLU A 412 -0.96 -0.63 20.72
N TRP A 413 -1.99 -1.41 20.36
CA TRP A 413 -3.40 -1.11 20.67
C TRP A 413 -3.97 -1.89 21.86
N ALA A 414 -3.45 -3.09 22.17
CA ALA A 414 -3.95 -3.90 23.30
C ALA A 414 -3.50 -3.30 24.64
N ASP A 415 -2.19 -3.07 24.79
CA ASP A 415 -1.62 -2.27 25.86
C ASP A 415 -1.26 -0.93 25.23
N LEU A 416 -2.15 0.07 25.34
CA LEU A 416 -2.05 1.27 24.52
C LEU A 416 -0.67 1.90 24.71
N LYS A 417 0.14 1.88 23.65
CA LYS A 417 1.49 2.42 23.65
C LYS A 417 1.59 3.47 22.57
N VAL A 418 1.86 4.70 22.97
CA VAL A 418 2.00 5.84 22.06
C VAL A 418 3.44 6.32 22.06
N LEU A 419 4.06 6.35 20.88
CA LEU A 419 5.36 6.95 20.66
C LEU A 419 5.21 8.42 20.26
N LYS A 420 6.21 9.22 20.61
CA LYS A 420 6.39 10.60 20.16
C LYS A 420 7.76 10.73 19.50
N CYS A 421 7.78 11.06 18.23
CA CYS A 421 8.97 11.07 17.37
C CYS A 421 9.27 12.49 16.87
N ASN A 422 10.53 12.94 16.99
CA ASN A 422 10.94 14.27 16.54
C ASN A 422 11.25 14.27 15.04
N ILE A 423 10.46 15.03 14.27
CA ILE A 423 10.61 15.12 12.81
C ILE A 423 11.24 16.44 12.34
N LYS A 424 11.40 17.41 13.26
CA LYS A 424 12.01 18.72 12.96
C LYS A 424 13.52 18.71 13.18
N ASN A 425 13.96 18.17 14.31
CA ASN A 425 15.36 18.09 14.68
C ASN A 425 15.78 16.62 14.73
N LEU A 426 16.27 16.12 13.59
CA LEU A 426 16.81 14.76 13.51
C LEU A 426 18.11 14.65 14.32
N THR A 427 18.33 13.49 14.91
CA THR A 427 19.50 13.16 15.73
C THR A 427 20.49 12.34 14.90
N THR A 428 21.77 12.39 15.26
CA THR A 428 22.82 11.53 14.72
C THR A 428 23.77 11.08 15.83
N GLU A 429 24.21 9.83 15.78
CA GLU A 429 25.18 9.25 16.73
C GLU A 429 26.61 9.28 16.17
N ASP A 430 26.76 9.15 14.84
CA ASP A 430 28.03 9.04 14.12
C ASP A 430 28.39 10.31 13.32
N GLY A 431 27.49 11.30 13.30
CA GLY A 431 27.61 12.52 12.51
C GLY A 431 27.29 12.35 11.02
N LEU A 432 26.89 11.14 10.58
CA LEU A 432 26.67 10.79 9.18
C LEU A 432 25.21 10.41 8.92
N ILE A 433 24.62 9.57 9.77
CA ILE A 433 23.27 9.05 9.60
C ILE A 433 22.33 9.77 10.56
N ASN A 434 21.35 10.46 9.98
CA ASN A 434 20.30 11.14 10.73
C ASN A 434 19.07 10.23 10.89
N TYR A 435 18.50 10.21 12.09
CA TYR A 435 17.26 9.50 12.42
C TYR A 435 16.34 10.36 13.30
N SER A 436 15.07 10.03 13.32
CA SER A 436 14.08 10.62 14.22
C SER A 436 14.09 9.87 15.54
N ASN A 437 14.41 10.57 16.64
CA ASN A 437 14.38 10.01 17.98
C ASN A 437 12.94 9.90 18.49
N CYS A 438 12.49 8.69 18.82
CA CYS A 438 11.15 8.38 19.31
C CYS A 438 11.17 7.98 20.78
N VAL A 439 10.37 8.65 21.62
CA VAL A 439 10.19 8.32 23.04
C VAL A 439 8.81 7.76 23.31
N VAL A 440 8.66 6.91 24.33
CA VAL A 440 7.34 6.45 24.79
C VAL A 440 6.64 7.61 25.50
N ALA A 441 5.56 8.10 24.89
CA ALA A 441 4.75 9.20 25.43
C ALA A 441 3.62 8.70 26.34
N HIS A 442 3.13 7.49 26.10
CA HIS A 442 2.11 6.81 26.90
C HIS A 442 2.29 5.31 26.79
N HIS A 443 2.00 4.59 27.87
CA HIS A 443 2.01 3.14 27.93
C HIS A 443 1.09 2.68 29.05
N ASP A 444 0.11 1.84 28.71
CA ASP A 444 -0.66 1.13 29.73
C ASP A 444 0.21 0.04 30.36
N GLU A 445 0.20 -0.11 31.69
CA GLU A 445 0.89 -1.22 32.34
C GLU A 445 0.16 -2.53 31.98
N ALA A 446 0.87 -3.47 31.34
CA ALA A 446 0.33 -4.78 30.99
C ALA A 446 -0.24 -5.48 32.24
N GLN A 447 -1.53 -5.83 32.21
CA GLN A 447 -2.13 -6.68 33.23
C GLN A 447 -1.64 -8.11 33.03
N GLU A 448 -0.98 -8.70 34.03
CA GLU A 448 -0.73 -10.13 34.07
C GLU A 448 -2.10 -10.83 34.20
N PHE A 449 -2.55 -11.49 33.13
CA PHE A 449 -3.71 -12.38 33.21
C PHE A 449 -3.28 -13.65 33.98
N SER A 450 -3.80 -13.84 35.20
CA SER A 450 -3.88 -15.17 35.79
C SER A 450 -5.02 -15.91 35.09
N ASP A 451 -4.69 -16.98 34.37
CA ASP A 451 -5.67 -17.94 33.88
C ASP A 451 -6.22 -18.72 35.08
N ASP A 452 -7.08 -18.11 35.90
CA ASP A 452 -7.81 -18.78 36.99
C ASP A 452 -9.08 -19.48 36.45
N ASP A 453 -8.95 -20.17 35.31
CA ASP A 453 -9.89 -21.22 34.91
C ASP A 453 -9.25 -22.57 35.23
N ASP A 454 -9.65 -23.10 36.38
CA ASP A 454 -9.44 -24.46 36.90
C ASP A 454 -10.10 -25.53 35.99
N ASP A 455 -9.61 -25.63 34.74
CA ASP A 455 -9.79 -26.84 33.94
C ASP A 455 -8.45 -27.58 33.90
N GLU A 456 -8.39 -28.67 34.67
CA GLU A 456 -7.37 -29.71 34.62
C GLU A 456 -7.37 -30.40 33.24
N ASP A 457 -6.87 -29.71 32.20
CA ASP A 457 -6.37 -30.40 31.02
C ASP A 457 -4.95 -29.92 30.69
N ASP A 458 -4.07 -30.90 30.76
CA ASP A 458 -2.62 -30.81 30.89
C ASP A 458 -2.01 -30.50 29.51
N ASN A 459 -2.22 -29.27 29.01
CA ASN A 459 -1.53 -28.72 27.83
C ASN A 459 -1.72 -27.20 27.63
N LYS A 460 -1.85 -26.40 28.69
CA LYS A 460 -1.81 -24.94 28.58
C LYS A 460 -0.40 -24.47 28.19
N LYS A 461 -0.22 -24.27 26.88
CA LYS A 461 0.80 -23.38 26.31
C LYS A 461 0.79 -22.09 27.15
N LYS A 462 1.98 -21.67 27.63
CA LYS A 462 2.23 -20.27 28.01
C LYS A 462 1.42 -19.37 27.07
N VAL A 463 0.54 -18.52 27.58
CA VAL A 463 -0.14 -17.47 26.80
C VAL A 463 0.97 -16.58 26.24
N SER A 464 1.45 -17.00 25.08
CA SER A 464 2.54 -16.41 24.33
C SER A 464 2.01 -15.09 23.85
N LYS A 465 2.53 -13.95 24.38
CA LYS A 465 2.66 -12.65 23.69
C LYS A 465 1.72 -12.56 22.48
N THR A 466 0.41 -12.60 22.73
CA THR A 466 -0.53 -12.94 21.66
C THR A 466 -0.75 -11.65 20.90
N PHE A 467 -0.36 -11.63 19.63
CA PHE A 467 -0.58 -10.48 18.75
C PHE A 467 -2.03 -10.03 18.91
N SER A 468 -2.25 -8.79 19.37
CA SER A 468 -3.60 -8.23 19.43
C SER A 468 -4.24 -8.31 18.04
N PRO A 469 -5.48 -8.81 17.93
CA PRO A 469 -6.22 -8.80 16.66
C PRO A 469 -6.34 -7.39 16.08
N ILE A 470 -6.43 -6.36 16.92
CA ILE A 470 -6.48 -4.97 16.49
C ILE A 470 -5.07 -4.48 16.14
N ARG A 471 -4.87 -4.10 14.88
CA ARG A 471 -3.61 -3.60 14.33
C ARG A 471 -3.81 -2.16 13.88
N GLY A 472 -2.75 -1.51 13.40
CA GLY A 472 -2.86 -0.21 12.73
C GLY A 472 -3.84 -0.25 11.56
N GLY A 473 -4.17 0.89 10.97
CA GLY A 473 -5.15 0.97 9.89
C GLY A 473 -4.88 2.23 9.12
N THR A 474 -5.83 3.15 8.99
CA THR A 474 -5.56 4.51 8.55
C THR A 474 -4.64 5.24 9.54
N GLU A 475 -4.13 6.40 9.14
CA GLU A 475 -3.78 7.46 10.08
C GLU A 475 -4.98 7.91 10.93
N LEU A 476 -4.71 8.55 12.08
CA LEU A 476 -5.75 9.21 12.86
C LEU A 476 -5.76 10.72 12.56
N ILE A 477 -6.95 11.25 12.26
CA ILE A 477 -7.16 12.67 11.98
C ILE A 477 -7.82 13.37 13.18
N PRO A 478 -7.47 14.63 13.46
CA PRO A 478 -8.03 15.36 14.59
C PRO A 478 -9.52 15.66 14.38
N ILE A 479 -10.30 15.50 15.43
CA ILE A 479 -11.71 15.91 15.47
C ILE A 479 -11.78 17.32 16.05
N LYS A 480 -12.41 18.26 15.32
CA LYS A 480 -12.60 19.63 15.81
C LYS A 480 -13.59 19.61 16.99
N HIS A 481 -13.10 19.80 18.21
CA HIS A 481 -13.92 19.86 19.42
C HIS A 481 -13.38 20.97 20.35
N ASP A 482 -14.28 21.71 21.02
CA ASP A 482 -13.90 22.93 21.73
C ASP A 482 -13.00 22.67 22.95
N THR A 483 -13.27 21.59 23.69
CA THR A 483 -12.61 21.30 24.98
C THR A 483 -11.75 20.03 24.98
N ARG A 484 -12.02 19.09 24.08
CA ARG A 484 -11.43 17.74 24.07
C ARG A 484 -10.44 17.61 22.91
N LYS A 485 -9.34 16.89 23.14
CA LYS A 485 -8.37 16.58 22.09
C LYS A 485 -8.62 15.16 21.61
N LEU A 486 -9.28 15.05 20.47
CA LEU A 486 -9.82 13.81 19.94
C LEU A 486 -9.25 13.52 18.56
N TRP A 487 -9.08 12.24 18.26
CA TRP A 487 -8.70 11.75 16.94
C TRP A 487 -9.61 10.60 16.53
N LEU A 488 -9.90 10.54 15.24
CA LEU A 488 -10.69 9.49 14.61
C LEU A 488 -9.85 8.74 13.58
N GLY A 489 -10.06 7.43 13.47
CA GLY A 489 -9.51 6.63 12.39
C GLY A 489 -10.20 5.29 12.22
N PHE A 490 -9.68 4.51 11.27
CA PHE A 490 -10.19 3.18 10.97
C PHE A 490 -9.06 2.16 11.04
N LEU A 491 -9.09 1.30 12.06
CA LEU A 491 -8.09 0.27 12.31
C LEU A 491 -8.29 -0.94 11.41
N ARG A 492 -7.21 -1.67 11.13
CA ARG A 492 -7.30 -2.99 10.50
C ARG A 492 -7.31 -4.02 11.61
N ALA A 493 -8.44 -4.65 11.85
CA ALA A 493 -8.48 -5.81 12.71
C ALA A 493 -8.17 -7.08 11.91
N HIS A 494 -7.44 -8.02 12.51
CA HIS A 494 -6.97 -9.27 11.93
C HIS A 494 -7.21 -10.43 12.89
N ILE A 495 -8.19 -11.26 12.56
CA ILE A 495 -8.51 -12.47 13.32
C ILE A 495 -8.07 -13.67 12.47
N ASP A 496 -7.21 -14.50 13.05
CA ASP A 496 -6.80 -15.79 12.48
C ASP A 496 -7.94 -16.81 12.60
N ASP A 497 -7.99 -17.78 11.67
CA ASP A 497 -9.00 -18.84 11.62
C ASP A 497 -10.45 -18.31 11.71
N CYS A 498 -10.71 -17.19 11.03
CA CYS A 498 -11.97 -16.48 11.01
C CYS A 498 -12.90 -16.98 9.89
N GLY A 499 -14.06 -17.50 10.28
CA GLY A 499 -15.07 -18.04 9.35
C GLY A 499 -14.57 -19.30 8.66
N CYS A 500 -14.61 -19.32 7.33
CA CYS A 500 -14.06 -20.40 6.51
C CYS A 500 -12.62 -20.17 6.03
N GLY A 501 -12.02 -19.00 6.32
CA GLY A 501 -10.72 -18.58 5.82
C GLY A 501 -9.58 -18.78 6.83
N LYS A 502 -8.34 -18.64 6.35
CA LYS A 502 -7.15 -18.67 7.23
C LYS A 502 -7.09 -17.46 8.18
N ALA A 503 -7.54 -16.31 7.69
CA ALA A 503 -7.60 -15.06 8.44
C ALA A 503 -8.56 -14.10 7.76
N MET A 504 -9.10 -13.15 8.50
CA MET A 504 -9.89 -12.05 7.94
C MET A 504 -9.36 -10.72 8.39
N TYR A 505 -9.43 -9.74 7.49
CA TYR A 505 -9.13 -8.34 7.77
C TYR A 505 -10.37 -7.51 7.50
N ARG A 506 -10.79 -6.70 8.47
CA ARG A 506 -11.88 -5.72 8.32
C ARG A 506 -11.53 -4.39 9.01
N PRO A 507 -12.14 -3.28 8.57
CA PRO A 507 -12.06 -2.01 9.27
C PRO A 507 -12.78 -2.02 10.62
N ASN A 508 -12.22 -1.30 11.59
CA ASN A 508 -12.88 -0.94 12.86
C ASN A 508 -12.76 0.58 13.08
N LEU A 509 -13.85 1.28 13.33
CA LEU A 509 -13.84 2.69 13.74
C LEU A 509 -13.18 2.83 15.11
N VAL A 510 -12.32 3.83 15.30
CA VAL A 510 -11.74 4.18 16.60
C VAL A 510 -11.84 5.67 16.87
N ILE A 511 -12.14 6.02 18.12
CA ILE A 511 -12.02 7.38 18.67
C ILE A 511 -11.02 7.35 19.83
N LEU A 512 -9.96 8.12 19.70
CA LEU A 512 -8.88 8.26 20.68
C LEU A 512 -8.94 9.64 21.33
N GLU A 513 -8.78 9.72 22.64
CA GLU A 513 -8.65 10.99 23.36
C GLU A 513 -7.28 11.14 24.03
N LYS A 514 -6.79 12.38 24.07
CA LYS A 514 -5.65 12.78 24.89
C LYS A 514 -6.10 13.75 25.96
N HIS A 515 -5.87 13.39 27.21
CA HIS A 515 -6.05 14.29 28.34
C HIS A 515 -4.74 14.40 29.11
N LYS A 516 -4.23 15.63 29.26
CA LYS A 516 -2.90 15.91 29.81
C LYS A 516 -1.82 15.10 29.06
N ASN A 517 -1.18 14.14 29.73
CA ASN A 517 -0.13 13.28 29.19
C ASN A 517 -0.59 11.82 29.01
N GLN A 518 -1.89 11.54 29.10
CA GLN A 518 -2.46 10.22 28.93
C GLN A 518 -3.26 10.15 27.64
N PHE A 519 -3.30 8.96 27.04
CA PHE A 519 -4.18 8.62 25.93
C PHE A 519 -5.15 7.53 26.37
N LYS A 520 -6.37 7.54 25.83
CA LYS A 520 -7.38 6.51 26.07
C LYS A 520 -8.20 6.27 24.80
N VAL A 521 -8.44 5.00 24.49
CA VAL A 521 -9.40 4.60 23.46
C VAL A 521 -10.79 4.80 24.04
N LEU A 522 -11.56 5.74 23.51
CA LEU A 522 -12.91 6.01 24.00
C LEU A 522 -13.89 5.02 23.42
N HIS A 523 -13.85 4.88 22.10
CA HIS A 523 -14.78 4.09 21.31
C HIS A 523 -14.01 3.24 20.31
N LEU A 524 -14.43 2.00 20.17
CA LEU A 524 -13.89 1.06 19.20
C LEU A 524 -15.01 0.18 18.65
N SER A 525 -15.17 0.12 17.33
CA SER A 525 -16.19 -0.75 16.72
C SER A 525 -15.73 -2.19 16.60
N SER A 526 -16.67 -3.11 16.38
CA SER A 526 -16.44 -4.43 15.79
C SER A 526 -16.05 -4.33 14.29
N TYR A 527 -15.88 -5.48 13.63
CA TYR A 527 -15.69 -5.58 12.18
C TYR A 527 -16.78 -4.87 11.39
N MET A 528 -16.38 -4.05 10.43
CA MET A 528 -17.29 -3.43 9.48
C MET A 528 -17.14 -4.07 8.09
N SER A 529 -18.27 -4.45 7.47
CA SER A 529 -18.29 -4.93 6.08
C SER A 529 -18.28 -3.78 5.07
N LEU A 530 -19.02 -2.70 5.39
CA LEU A 530 -19.33 -1.58 4.48
C LEU A 530 -19.99 -2.03 3.16
N ASP A 531 -20.54 -3.25 3.14
CA ASP A 531 -21.04 -4.00 1.98
C ASP A 531 -20.12 -3.98 0.75
N ILE A 532 -18.81 -3.91 1.00
CA ILE A 532 -17.80 -3.99 -0.06
C ILE A 532 -17.57 -5.47 -0.39
N PRO A 533 -17.79 -5.92 -1.64
CA PRO A 533 -17.54 -7.30 -2.00
C PRO A 533 -16.04 -7.62 -1.97
N VAL A 534 -15.66 -8.76 -1.38
CA VAL A 534 -14.27 -9.19 -1.24
C VAL A 534 -14.04 -10.50 -2.02
N PRO A 535 -13.42 -10.45 -3.21
CA PRO A 535 -13.05 -11.65 -3.97
C PRO A 535 -12.02 -12.49 -3.22
N GLY A 536 -11.92 -13.76 -3.61
CA GLY A 536 -10.91 -14.66 -3.07
C GLY A 536 -9.48 -14.19 -3.35
N TRP A 537 -8.59 -14.33 -2.36
CA TRP A 537 -7.24 -13.75 -2.43
C TRP A 537 -6.33 -14.40 -3.49
N LYS A 538 -6.47 -15.71 -3.74
CA LYS A 538 -5.79 -16.40 -4.85
C LYS A 538 -6.69 -16.67 -6.04
N THR A 539 -7.91 -17.11 -5.77
CA THR A 539 -8.90 -17.51 -6.77
C THR A 539 -10.14 -16.65 -6.54
N PRO A 540 -10.39 -15.63 -7.38
CA PRO A 540 -11.41 -14.62 -7.11
C PRO A 540 -12.82 -15.18 -6.84
N GLU A 541 -13.18 -16.29 -7.48
CA GLU A 541 -14.48 -16.95 -7.35
C GLU A 541 -14.66 -17.68 -6.01
N ILE A 542 -13.57 -17.97 -5.30
CA ILE A 542 -13.59 -18.63 -4.00
C ILE A 542 -13.33 -17.59 -2.92
N GLN A 543 -14.37 -16.84 -2.56
CA GLN A 543 -14.29 -15.71 -1.61
C GLN A 543 -13.89 -16.14 -0.20
N CYS A 544 -14.11 -17.41 0.15
CA CYS A 544 -13.72 -17.93 1.44
C CYS A 544 -13.09 -19.33 1.33
N ALA A 545 -11.76 -19.35 1.24
CA ALA A 545 -10.98 -20.59 1.13
C ALA A 545 -10.16 -20.83 2.40
N LYS A 546 -10.05 -22.09 2.81
CA LYS A 546 -9.42 -22.49 4.09
C LYS A 546 -7.97 -22.01 4.27
N LYS A 547 -7.25 -21.78 3.17
CA LYS A 547 -5.83 -21.42 3.17
C LYS A 547 -5.57 -19.96 2.80
N ASP A 548 -6.61 -19.21 2.48
CA ASP A 548 -6.51 -17.86 1.97
C ASP A 548 -7.05 -16.86 2.98
N PRO A 549 -6.47 -15.65 3.06
CA PRO A 549 -7.04 -14.57 3.83
C PRO A 549 -8.22 -13.94 3.07
N SER A 550 -9.21 -13.40 3.80
CA SER A 550 -10.19 -12.45 3.26
C SER A 550 -9.78 -11.04 3.69
N ALA A 551 -9.26 -10.23 2.77
CA ALA A 551 -8.64 -8.95 3.11
C ALA A 551 -9.46 -7.75 2.61
N LEU A 552 -10.06 -7.01 3.54
CA LEU A 552 -10.57 -5.65 3.32
C LEU A 552 -9.87 -4.72 4.31
N ILE A 553 -8.94 -3.92 3.82
CA ILE A 553 -8.01 -3.19 4.66
C ILE A 553 -8.23 -1.68 4.50
N PRO A 554 -8.53 -0.93 5.58
CA PRO A 554 -8.53 0.52 5.52
C PRO A 554 -7.08 1.02 5.47
N ASN A 555 -6.77 1.86 4.48
CA ASN A 555 -5.40 2.29 4.18
C ASN A 555 -5.15 3.76 4.49
N GLY A 556 -6.15 4.63 4.30
CA GLY A 556 -6.04 6.05 4.60
C GLY A 556 -7.39 6.76 4.60
N ILE A 557 -7.42 7.93 5.21
CA ILE A 557 -8.50 8.91 5.14
C ILE A 557 -8.05 9.99 4.16
N SER A 558 -8.61 9.94 2.96
CA SER A 558 -8.18 10.81 1.86
C SER A 558 -8.61 12.26 2.04
N SER A 559 -9.76 12.48 2.68
CA SER A 559 -10.24 13.79 3.12
C SER A 559 -11.41 13.63 4.09
N TRP A 560 -11.56 14.59 5.00
CA TRP A 560 -12.80 14.80 5.74
C TRP A 560 -13.21 16.26 5.59
N ALA A 561 -14.21 16.50 4.76
CA ALA A 561 -14.60 17.84 4.34
C ALA A 561 -16.01 18.19 4.83
N TYR A 562 -16.22 19.46 5.13
CA TYR A 562 -17.46 20.01 5.68
C TYR A 562 -18.10 20.95 4.67
N SER A 563 -19.41 20.89 4.54
CA SER A 563 -20.19 21.85 3.75
C SER A 563 -20.30 23.19 4.48
N ASP A 564 -20.15 24.30 3.75
CA ASP A 564 -20.25 25.67 4.30
C ASP A 564 -21.62 25.98 4.94
N ASN A 565 -22.65 25.18 4.61
CA ASN A 565 -24.00 25.29 5.18
C ASN A 565 -24.16 24.55 6.54
N ASN A 566 -23.06 24.07 7.12
CA ASN A 566 -22.87 23.58 8.50
C ASN A 566 -23.53 22.26 8.97
N ASP A 567 -24.34 21.55 8.18
CA ASP A 567 -24.99 20.32 8.65
C ASP A 567 -24.57 19.02 7.91
N GLN A 568 -23.61 19.11 6.98
CA GLN A 568 -23.17 17.95 6.19
C GLN A 568 -21.66 17.87 6.12
N ASP A 569 -21.13 16.69 6.44
CA ASP A 569 -19.73 16.32 6.29
C ASP A 569 -19.61 15.02 5.48
N VAL A 570 -18.52 14.92 4.73
CA VAL A 570 -18.18 13.72 3.96
C VAL A 570 -16.74 13.34 4.24
N LEU A 571 -16.55 12.13 4.76
CA LEU A 571 -15.23 11.50 4.92
C LEU A 571 -15.01 10.51 3.77
N THR A 572 -13.99 10.74 2.96
CA THR A 572 -13.56 9.79 1.93
C THR A 572 -12.46 8.90 2.48
N MET A 573 -12.72 7.59 2.52
CA MET A 573 -11.78 6.58 2.98
C MET A 573 -11.26 5.75 1.80
N SER A 574 -9.97 5.47 1.78
CA SER A 574 -9.34 4.55 0.85
C SER A 574 -9.09 3.19 1.50
N LEU A 575 -9.53 2.13 0.83
CA LEU A 575 -9.33 0.74 1.25
C LEU A 575 -8.63 -0.05 0.14
N SER A 576 -8.14 -1.24 0.50
CA SER A 576 -7.70 -2.23 -0.45
C SER A 576 -8.46 -3.52 -0.26
N VAL A 577 -8.84 -4.10 -1.39
CA VAL A 577 -9.60 -5.33 -1.46
C VAL A 577 -8.69 -6.44 -1.99
N ALA A 578 -8.61 -7.55 -1.25
CA ALA A 578 -7.84 -8.74 -1.56
C ALA A 578 -6.34 -8.48 -1.86
N ASP A 579 -5.76 -7.39 -1.37
CA ASP A 579 -4.41 -6.92 -1.73
C ASP A 579 -4.20 -6.75 -3.26
N GLU A 580 -5.24 -6.32 -3.99
CA GLU A 580 -5.22 -6.30 -5.46
C GLU A 580 -5.67 -4.98 -6.06
N HIS A 581 -6.69 -4.35 -5.45
CA HIS A 581 -7.21 -3.08 -5.93
C HIS A 581 -7.45 -2.10 -4.79
N ASN A 582 -7.35 -0.82 -5.12
CA ASN A 582 -7.77 0.27 -4.24
C ASN A 582 -9.23 0.61 -4.49
N VAL A 583 -9.97 0.88 -3.42
CA VAL A 583 -11.36 1.32 -3.48
C VAL A 583 -11.57 2.54 -2.60
N LEU A 584 -12.50 3.39 -2.98
CA LEU A 584 -12.93 4.55 -2.20
C LEU A 584 -14.37 4.37 -1.76
N VAL A 585 -14.66 4.81 -0.54
CA VAL A 585 -16.02 4.97 -0.03
C VAL A 585 -16.13 6.33 0.64
N ASN A 586 -17.31 6.92 0.56
CA ASN A 586 -17.63 8.17 1.24
C ASN A 586 -18.58 7.85 2.40
N ILE A 587 -18.24 8.33 3.60
CA ILE A 587 -19.09 8.25 4.80
C ILE A 587 -19.67 9.64 5.04
N HIS A 588 -20.99 9.72 5.00
CA HIS A 588 -21.76 10.95 5.14
C HIS A 588 -22.25 11.14 6.57
N GLY A 589 -22.22 12.38 7.06
CA GLY A 589 -22.78 12.72 8.36
C GLY A 589 -22.01 12.12 9.56
N LEU A 590 -20.77 11.68 9.35
CA LEU A 590 -19.97 11.01 10.38
C LEU A 590 -19.75 11.92 11.59
N ARG A 591 -19.67 13.23 11.38
CA ARG A 591 -19.53 14.20 12.46
C ARG A 591 -20.65 14.08 13.49
N LYS A 592 -21.89 13.97 13.02
CA LYS A 592 -23.06 13.85 13.89
C LYS A 592 -23.02 12.54 14.68
N VAL A 593 -22.65 11.43 14.03
CA VAL A 593 -22.48 10.12 14.69
C VAL A 593 -21.41 10.20 15.78
N VAL A 594 -20.28 10.87 15.52
CA VAL A 594 -19.23 11.09 16.51
C VAL A 594 -19.74 11.93 17.68
N ASP A 595 -20.45 13.03 17.42
CA ASP A 595 -20.99 13.88 18.48
C ASP A 595 -22.04 13.11 19.33
N GLU A 596 -22.83 12.22 18.72
CA GLU A 596 -23.75 11.31 19.42
C GLU A 596 -23.04 10.29 20.30
N LEU A 597 -21.98 9.64 19.81
CA LEU A 597 -21.16 8.71 20.58
C LEU A 597 -20.52 9.40 21.80
N LEU A 598 -20.07 10.65 21.64
CA LEU A 598 -19.41 11.40 22.71
C LEU A 598 -20.38 11.98 23.76
N ASN A 599 -21.69 11.96 23.50
CA ASN A 599 -22.69 12.52 24.41
C ASN A 599 -22.93 11.59 25.61
N GLY A 600 -22.63 12.09 26.81
CA GLY A 600 -22.84 11.34 28.06
C GLY A 600 -21.69 10.42 28.45
N ASP A 601 -20.57 10.48 27.72
CA ASP A 601 -19.33 9.80 28.09
C ASP A 601 -18.71 10.40 29.36
N GLU A 602 -18.90 9.75 30.50
CA GLU A 602 -18.03 9.95 31.66
C GLU A 602 -16.73 9.18 31.45
N VAL A 603 -15.69 9.87 30.99
CA VAL A 603 -14.36 9.27 30.81
C VAL A 603 -13.67 9.17 32.16
N ASP A 604 -13.61 7.96 32.70
CA ASP A 604 -12.77 7.66 33.84
C ASP A 604 -11.30 7.61 33.40
N TRP A 605 -10.50 8.59 33.83
CA TRP A 605 -9.07 8.68 33.54
C TRP A 605 -8.20 7.94 34.56
N ASP A 606 -8.78 7.53 35.69
CA ASP A 606 -8.08 6.82 36.76
C ASP A 606 -8.12 5.31 36.52
N ASN A 607 -9.18 4.80 35.89
CA ASN A 607 -9.24 3.43 35.40
C ASN A 607 -8.52 3.27 34.06
N LYS A 608 -7.45 2.46 34.11
CA LYS A 608 -6.70 1.95 32.95
C LYS A 608 -7.68 1.33 31.94
N VAL A 609 -7.37 1.43 30.65
CA VAL A 609 -8.20 0.93 29.53
C VAL A 609 -8.90 -0.37 29.92
N SER A 610 -10.23 -0.38 29.86
CA SER A 610 -10.98 -1.59 30.19
C SER A 610 -10.59 -2.67 29.20
N SER A 611 -9.87 -3.69 29.68
CA SER A 611 -9.60 -4.92 28.95
C SER A 611 -10.89 -5.50 28.34
N ASP A 612 -12.06 -5.14 28.89
CA ASP A 612 -13.37 -5.63 28.50
C ASP A 612 -13.87 -5.01 27.20
N GLN A 613 -13.58 -3.73 26.93
CA GLN A 613 -13.87 -3.11 25.62
C GLN A 613 -13.21 -3.92 24.49
N MET A 614 -11.92 -4.21 24.63
CA MET A 614 -11.17 -4.97 23.62
C MET A 614 -11.69 -6.40 23.49
N LYS A 615 -11.99 -7.07 24.60
CA LYS A 615 -12.61 -8.42 24.59
C LYS A 615 -13.94 -8.42 23.84
N CYS A 616 -14.80 -7.42 24.07
CA CYS A 616 -16.09 -7.31 23.41
C CYS A 616 -15.96 -7.05 21.91
N VAL A 617 -15.06 -6.15 21.51
CA VAL A 617 -14.75 -5.90 20.09
C VAL A 617 -14.30 -7.18 19.38
N ILE A 618 -13.40 -7.95 19.99
CA ILE A 618 -12.92 -9.22 19.41
C ILE A 618 -14.04 -10.25 19.35
N LYS A 619 -14.88 -10.35 20.37
CA LYS A 619 -16.04 -11.25 20.42
C LYS A 619 -17.00 -10.98 19.25
N TYR A 620 -17.50 -9.76 19.11
CA TYR A 620 -18.47 -9.42 18.04
C TYR A 620 -17.85 -9.52 16.64
N SER A 621 -16.56 -9.21 16.52
CA SER A 621 -15.82 -9.44 15.27
C SER A 621 -15.72 -10.93 14.91
N SER A 622 -15.59 -11.80 15.92
CA SER A 622 -15.59 -13.26 15.72
C SER A 622 -16.99 -13.81 15.39
N ASP A 623 -18.05 -13.19 15.92
CA ASP A 623 -19.42 -13.52 15.54
C ASP A 623 -19.69 -13.13 14.07
N PHE A 624 -19.21 -11.96 13.64
CA PHE A 624 -19.22 -11.55 12.23
C PHE A 624 -18.49 -12.57 11.35
N CYS A 625 -17.30 -13.03 11.76
CA CYS A 625 -16.53 -14.05 11.04
C CYS A 625 -17.36 -15.31 10.74
N LYS A 626 -18.06 -15.80 11.78
CA LYS A 626 -18.88 -17.00 11.68
C LYS A 626 -20.06 -16.78 10.72
N ALA A 627 -20.77 -15.68 10.88
CA ALA A 627 -21.90 -15.34 10.01
C ALA A 627 -21.47 -15.21 8.54
N TYR A 628 -20.35 -14.53 8.27
CA TYR A 628 -19.77 -14.43 6.94
C TYR A 628 -19.45 -15.81 6.36
N GLY A 629 -18.84 -16.70 7.13
CA GLY A 629 -18.50 -18.04 6.65
C GLY A 629 -19.72 -18.87 6.26
N GLU A 630 -20.78 -18.84 7.08
CA GLU A 630 -22.06 -19.51 6.81
C GLU A 630 -22.74 -18.93 5.56
N GLU A 631 -22.70 -17.61 5.38
CA GLU A 631 -23.23 -16.94 4.18
C GLU A 631 -22.49 -17.39 2.92
N GLN A 632 -21.15 -17.34 2.92
CA GLN A 632 -20.34 -17.75 1.77
C GLN A 632 -20.55 -19.23 1.41
N GLU A 633 -20.74 -20.10 2.40
CA GLU A 633 -21.11 -21.51 2.16
C GLU A 633 -22.48 -21.61 1.48
N SER A 634 -23.48 -20.86 1.96
CA SER A 634 -24.82 -20.85 1.37
C SER A 634 -24.85 -20.38 -0.09
N LEU A 635 -23.94 -19.46 -0.44
CA LEU A 635 -23.76 -18.93 -1.78
C LEU A 635 -22.92 -19.84 -2.70
N GLY A 636 -22.30 -20.89 -2.16
CA GLY A 636 -21.40 -21.77 -2.91
C GLY A 636 -20.06 -21.12 -3.28
N LEU A 637 -19.62 -20.11 -2.51
CA LEU A 637 -18.39 -19.34 -2.72
C LEU A 637 -17.22 -19.82 -1.83
N THR A 638 -17.36 -21.01 -1.23
CA THR A 638 -16.34 -21.71 -0.45
C THR A 638 -15.62 -22.77 -1.28
N ASP A 639 -14.45 -23.20 -0.82
CA ASP A 639 -13.80 -24.36 -1.44
C ASP A 639 -14.60 -25.65 -1.17
N SER A 640 -14.64 -26.58 -2.14
CA SER A 640 -15.45 -27.81 -2.06
C SER A 640 -15.11 -28.72 -0.87
N LEU A 641 -14.01 -28.44 -0.15
CA LEU A 641 -13.57 -29.15 1.03
C LEU A 641 -14.25 -28.68 2.32
N PHE A 642 -15.03 -27.59 2.29
CA PHE A 642 -15.78 -27.09 3.44
C PHE A 642 -16.94 -28.02 3.87
N SER A 643 -17.45 -28.82 2.93
CA SER A 643 -18.58 -29.73 3.13
C SER A 643 -18.30 -30.97 4.02
N ILE A 644 -17.10 -31.09 4.60
CA ILE A 644 -16.72 -32.24 5.44
C ILE A 644 -16.06 -31.75 6.73
N ARG A 645 -16.85 -31.15 7.63
CA ARG A 645 -16.75 -31.20 9.11
C ARG A 645 -17.73 -30.19 9.71
N ARG A 646 -18.96 -30.65 9.94
CA ARG A 646 -19.79 -30.16 11.05
C ARG A 646 -19.37 -30.84 12.33
#